data_AF-M7SB13-F1
#
_entry.id   AF-M7SB13-F1
#
_cell.length_a   1.000
_cell.length_b   1.000
_cell.length_c   1.000
_cell.angle_alpha   90.00
_cell.angle_beta   90.00
_cell.angle_gamma   90.00
#
_symmetry.space_group_name_H-M   'P 1'
#
loop_
_entity.id
_entity.type
_entity.pdbx_description
1 polymer ?
#
loop_
_entity_poly.entity_id
_entity_poly.type
_entity_poly.pdbx_seq_one_letter_code
_entity_poly.pdbx_strand_id
1 'polypeptide(L)'
;MEGPMSLLFQTNYVQDASSGQYESKQPYVTQYYAAAPPTQQVRYFEKQTPKEFPMNLKAWQHIFGPQKLHIRWISTHYIKLPGWKYESSQTFRHRDFAGRVKEKPLEDRYLHHETGELRKLIVACSDDLFEGQDATTWRRTYIRMVSPLQVRIATWVIDFSYDPKSWDDWWIMLLRALPAAFAMSFFFWNGSPERWQFNGCYAPVPYQYYGTPKVWSNHLENRVGTSLLARNNDVYRMLKPRHLCFLRKPFDDELQGIDVRAVADWEVADGADSNLSYIFIAYSTEHFSHDSDADLNALHVIAETAARAAKVPAYWVAASCMTDPQELESDVYRISDVLRGATGMIIAVGQPKSSYSSSGKMTTDSLLAQWGSRMWTFPEVLLSPGRDIAVYTKGGNLRAPLRVSKNQFAGRVWGETDATESRQLVDHYLGNLGLSRLELAVTALKCLFNRYTTEHLPGDQAYALMGLLRMRPQVDQTDTPFQAFARLSLANDSDKLLERYLCTLPASPTQPWYDMADAYHSRLWDIEPYCQVAAICERDTIVLDGARGASIRWKSFFPVGFTTGFSWKRSFAVLCMQNNGTIFVVAIVLLSASMGNPALVVVGLVALLLALAVWVHSPTLIRTTYGGKLAEVQAALFGFEGYVNAPAVERSIFGGCFGRLGWSVNGSPLSRSTVNEFGERIGVDPTKDPAVRQLVEDSKHARPGDMRIFTLVDTYSMELTMFQAARPPTCIFLCASEGGMQRAVACSYDWTTQTMYRETVLRMPTTALNRMDRVPRFRVGIQRPEMPSRPVAPAVAGAAV
;
A
#
# COMPACT_ATOMS: atom_id res chain seq x y z
N MET A 1 -3.87 -60.46 -11.00
CA MET A 1 -3.48 -59.90 -12.32
C MET A 1 -4.79 -59.55 -13.01
N GLU A 2 -5.27 -58.37 -12.70
CA GLU A 2 -6.66 -57.98 -12.92
C GLU A 2 -6.74 -56.95 -14.04
N GLY A 3 -7.52 -57.31 -15.05
CA GLY A 3 -8.17 -56.40 -15.99
C GLY A 3 -9.66 -56.30 -15.66
N PRO A 4 -10.37 -55.33 -16.24
CA PRO A 4 -11.53 -54.68 -15.62
C PRO A 4 -12.87 -55.10 -16.23
N MET A 5 -13.94 -55.10 -15.43
CA MET A 5 -15.23 -54.43 -15.74
C MET A 5 -16.32 -54.69 -14.68
N SER A 6 -16.98 -53.60 -14.29
CA SER A 6 -18.41 -53.42 -14.00
C SER A 6 -19.09 -54.17 -12.83
N LEU A 7 -19.67 -53.42 -11.87
CA LEU A 7 -21.14 -53.25 -11.68
C LEU A 7 -21.51 -52.73 -10.25
N LEU A 8 -22.40 -51.72 -10.26
CA LEU A 8 -23.53 -51.39 -9.35
C LEU A 8 -23.64 -51.99 -7.93
N PHE A 9 -24.00 -51.16 -6.93
CA PHE A 9 -25.09 -51.33 -5.92
C PHE A 9 -25.21 -50.01 -5.12
N GLN A 10 -26.27 -49.19 -5.25
CA GLN A 10 -27.55 -49.15 -4.50
C GLN A 10 -27.43 -48.85 -2.98
N THR A 11 -28.05 -47.75 -2.51
CA THR A 11 -28.88 -47.71 -1.28
C THR A 11 -29.71 -46.41 -1.16
N ASN A 12 -31.03 -46.58 -1.34
CA ASN A 12 -32.21 -46.12 -0.57
C ASN A 12 -32.35 -44.73 0.08
N TYR A 13 -33.52 -44.14 -0.21
CA TYR A 13 -34.32 -43.15 0.53
C TYR A 13 -34.65 -43.58 1.98
N VAL A 14 -34.82 -42.61 2.91
CA VAL A 14 -36.04 -42.30 3.69
C VAL A 14 -35.87 -40.95 4.41
N GLN A 15 -36.92 -40.12 4.37
CA GLN A 15 -37.11 -38.83 5.05
C GLN A 15 -37.43 -39.02 6.55
N ASP A 16 -37.00 -38.09 7.42
CA ASP A 16 -37.92 -37.28 8.25
C ASP A 16 -37.23 -36.23 9.15
N ALA A 17 -37.88 -35.05 9.19
CA ALA A 17 -38.03 -34.00 10.23
C ALA A 17 -36.92 -33.78 11.31
N SER A 18 -36.50 -32.58 11.73
CA SER A 18 -37.12 -31.25 11.78
C SER A 18 -36.11 -30.17 12.26
N SER A 19 -36.25 -28.96 11.71
CA SER A 19 -36.07 -27.61 12.32
C SER A 19 -34.75 -27.17 12.99
N GLY A 20 -34.12 -26.13 12.45
CA GLY A 20 -33.20 -25.24 13.18
C GLY A 20 -32.28 -24.42 12.25
N GLN A 21 -32.64 -23.16 12.00
CA GLN A 21 -32.06 -22.22 11.03
C GLN A 21 -30.53 -22.02 11.12
N TYR A 22 -29.84 -22.08 9.98
CA TYR A 22 -28.53 -21.46 9.76
C TYR A 22 -28.55 -20.58 8.51
N GLU A 23 -27.94 -19.40 8.68
CA GLU A 23 -27.84 -18.28 7.75
C GLU A 23 -27.18 -18.62 6.40
N SER A 24 -27.66 -17.93 5.38
CA SER A 24 -27.33 -18.08 3.97
C SER A 24 -25.86 -17.78 3.65
N LYS A 25 -25.11 -18.82 3.27
CA LYS A 25 -23.94 -18.69 2.39
C LYS A 25 -24.38 -18.93 0.95
N GLN A 26 -24.18 -17.96 0.07
CA GLN A 26 -24.41 -18.11 -1.36
C GLN A 26 -23.45 -19.16 -1.96
N PRO A 27 -23.94 -20.16 -2.72
CA PRO A 27 -23.07 -21.14 -3.35
C PRO A 27 -22.52 -20.64 -4.70
N TYR A 28 -21.24 -20.94 -4.92
CA TYR A 28 -20.57 -20.89 -6.21
C TYR A 28 -21.33 -21.73 -7.25
N VAL A 29 -21.71 -21.12 -8.38
CA VAL A 29 -22.23 -21.84 -9.55
C VAL A 29 -21.10 -21.95 -10.57
N THR A 30 -20.45 -23.11 -10.60
CA THR A 30 -19.57 -23.52 -11.69
C THR A 30 -20.42 -24.23 -12.74
N GLN A 31 -20.86 -23.52 -13.79
CA GLN A 31 -21.53 -24.14 -14.93
C GLN A 31 -20.48 -24.60 -15.97
N TYR A 32 -20.31 -25.91 -16.09
CA TYR A 32 -19.66 -26.53 -17.23
C TYR A 32 -20.59 -26.48 -18.44
N TYR A 33 -20.17 -25.87 -19.55
CA TYR A 33 -20.84 -26.03 -20.85
C TYR A 33 -19.97 -26.86 -21.80
N ALA A 34 -20.61 -27.87 -22.37
CA ALA A 34 -20.07 -28.82 -23.33
C ALA A 34 -19.69 -28.15 -24.65
N ALA A 35 -18.61 -28.66 -25.26
CA ALA A 35 -18.07 -28.19 -26.53
C ALA A 35 -18.95 -28.58 -27.74
N ALA A 36 -19.12 -27.64 -28.67
CA ALA A 36 -19.63 -27.90 -30.03
C ALA A 36 -18.50 -27.69 -31.06
N PRO A 37 -18.54 -28.39 -32.23
CA PRO A 37 -17.37 -28.54 -33.10
C PRO A 37 -17.15 -27.35 -34.05
N PRO A 38 -15.93 -27.19 -34.60
CA PRO A 38 -15.52 -25.98 -35.30
C PRO A 38 -15.77 -26.11 -36.81
N THR A 39 -16.47 -25.15 -37.42
CA THR A 39 -16.27 -24.89 -38.86
C THR A 39 -16.65 -23.47 -39.27
N GLN A 40 -15.66 -22.80 -39.86
CA GLN A 40 -15.74 -21.78 -40.91
C GLN A 40 -16.67 -20.57 -40.70
N GLN A 41 -16.10 -19.44 -40.26
CA GLN A 41 -15.81 -18.31 -41.16
C GLN A 41 -15.18 -17.15 -40.37
N VAL A 42 -13.89 -16.96 -40.62
CA VAL A 42 -13.09 -15.79 -40.26
C VAL A 42 -13.63 -14.59 -41.06
N ARG A 43 -14.69 -13.89 -40.59
CA ARG A 43 -15.09 -12.56 -41.10
C ARG A 43 -16.26 -11.82 -40.43
N TYR A 44 -16.57 -12.07 -39.16
CA TYR A 44 -17.44 -11.17 -38.39
C TYR A 44 -16.82 -10.90 -37.03
N PHE A 45 -15.83 -10.01 -37.02
CA PHE A 45 -15.20 -9.54 -35.80
C PHE A 45 -16.13 -8.58 -35.05
N GLU A 46 -16.22 -8.80 -33.74
CA GLU A 46 -16.47 -7.78 -32.72
C GLU A 46 -17.93 -7.30 -32.60
N LYS A 47 -18.73 -8.00 -31.78
CA LYS A 47 -19.76 -7.31 -30.97
C LYS A 47 -18.99 -6.45 -29.95
N GLN A 48 -18.49 -5.32 -30.42
CA GLN A 48 -17.78 -4.31 -29.63
C GLN A 48 -18.67 -3.92 -28.46
N THR A 49 -18.09 -3.89 -27.25
CA THR A 49 -18.57 -2.99 -26.21
C THR A 49 -18.82 -1.62 -26.83
N PRO A 50 -19.93 -0.93 -26.50
CA PRO A 50 -20.28 0.33 -27.17
C PRO A 50 -19.09 1.29 -27.08
N LYS A 51 -18.59 1.71 -28.24
CA LYS A 51 -17.41 2.58 -28.38
C LYS A 51 -17.65 3.85 -27.56
N GLU A 52 -16.80 4.07 -26.56
CA GLU A 52 -16.89 5.26 -25.70
C GLU A 52 -16.43 6.51 -26.47
N PHE A 53 -17.22 7.57 -26.37
CA PHE A 53 -16.92 8.84 -27.04
C PHE A 53 -16.07 9.73 -26.13
N PRO A 54 -15.08 10.48 -26.67
CA PRO A 54 -14.28 11.39 -25.87
C PRO A 54 -15.17 12.46 -25.23
N MET A 55 -15.01 12.65 -23.93
CA MET A 55 -15.63 13.79 -23.24
C MET A 55 -15.09 15.11 -23.78
N ASN A 56 -15.98 16.10 -23.93
CA ASN A 56 -15.62 17.44 -24.38
C ASN A 56 -15.00 18.24 -23.24
N LEU A 57 -13.67 18.34 -23.24
CA LEU A 57 -12.94 19.17 -22.28
C LEU A 57 -12.99 20.64 -22.68
N LYS A 58 -13.34 21.53 -21.74
CA LYS A 58 -13.44 22.99 -21.96
C LYS A 58 -12.08 23.63 -22.26
N ALA A 59 -11.00 23.06 -21.73
CA ALA A 59 -9.62 23.49 -21.97
C ALA A 59 -9.43 25.02 -21.84
N TRP A 60 -9.16 25.74 -22.94
CA TRP A 60 -8.90 27.18 -22.92
C TRP A 60 -10.15 28.02 -22.60
N GLN A 61 -11.35 27.46 -22.68
CA GLN A 61 -12.59 28.18 -22.33
C GLN A 61 -12.63 28.58 -20.85
N HIS A 62 -11.92 27.83 -19.98
CA HIS A 62 -11.74 28.17 -18.56
C HIS A 62 -11.11 29.54 -18.32
N ILE A 63 -10.36 30.09 -19.28
CA ILE A 63 -9.74 31.41 -19.18
C ILE A 63 -10.81 32.51 -19.03
N PHE A 64 -11.96 32.31 -19.66
CA PHE A 64 -13.10 33.23 -19.62
C PHE A 64 -14.11 32.89 -18.52
N GLY A 65 -13.78 31.89 -17.69
CA GLY A 65 -14.62 31.47 -16.57
C GLY A 65 -14.56 32.45 -15.39
N PRO A 66 -15.48 32.29 -14.40
CA PRO A 66 -15.55 33.15 -13.22
C PRO A 66 -14.39 32.93 -12.23
N GLN A 67 -13.51 31.95 -12.45
CA GLN A 67 -12.46 31.61 -11.50
C GLN A 67 -11.31 32.63 -11.52
N LYS A 68 -10.75 32.96 -10.34
CA LYS A 68 -9.54 33.79 -10.25
C LYS A 68 -8.30 32.99 -10.66
N LEU A 69 -7.79 33.26 -11.86
CA LEU A 69 -6.63 32.57 -12.44
C LEU A 69 -5.35 33.38 -12.24
N HIS A 70 -4.31 32.73 -11.69
CA HIS A 70 -2.97 33.29 -11.67
C HIS A 70 -2.25 32.93 -12.98
N ILE A 71 -1.76 33.95 -13.69
CA ILE A 71 -1.00 33.82 -14.95
C ILE A 71 0.50 33.90 -14.64
N ARG A 72 1.30 33.01 -15.25
CA ARG A 72 2.77 33.08 -15.17
C ARG A 72 3.30 33.50 -16.54
N TRP A 73 3.93 34.66 -16.65
CA TRP A 73 4.37 35.24 -17.92
C TRP A 73 5.32 34.34 -18.74
N ILE A 74 6.14 33.53 -18.09
CA ILE A 74 7.17 32.67 -18.73
C ILE A 74 6.60 31.31 -19.18
N SER A 75 5.44 30.91 -18.66
CA SER A 75 4.78 29.65 -19.04
C SER A 75 3.29 29.90 -18.99
N THR A 76 2.58 29.83 -20.12
CA THR A 76 1.13 30.12 -20.31
C THR A 76 0.19 29.18 -19.55
N HIS A 77 0.49 28.89 -18.28
CA HIS A 77 -0.29 28.09 -17.38
C HIS A 77 -1.20 29.00 -16.55
N TYR A 78 -2.50 28.76 -16.70
CA TYR A 78 -3.55 29.32 -15.86
C TYR A 78 -3.68 28.40 -14.66
N ILE A 79 -3.49 28.97 -13.47
CA ILE A 79 -3.43 28.20 -12.23
C ILE A 79 -4.48 28.77 -11.27
N LYS A 80 -5.34 27.89 -10.76
CA LYS A 80 -6.26 28.20 -9.66
C LYS A 80 -5.50 28.08 -8.33
N LEU A 81 -5.53 29.13 -7.52
CA LEU A 81 -4.88 29.14 -6.21
C LEU A 81 -5.63 28.23 -5.23
N PRO A 82 -4.95 27.66 -4.21
CA PRO A 82 -5.61 26.77 -3.26
C PRO A 82 -6.63 27.53 -2.41
N GLY A 83 -7.77 26.89 -2.15
CA GLY A 83 -8.81 27.41 -1.25
C GLY A 83 -8.54 27.17 0.23
N TRP A 84 -7.57 26.29 0.55
CA TRP A 84 -7.12 26.01 1.92
C TRP A 84 -5.63 26.26 2.08
N LYS A 85 -5.21 26.61 3.29
CA LYS A 85 -3.79 26.76 3.67
C LYS A 85 -3.52 26.11 5.00
N TYR A 86 -2.31 25.59 5.19
CA TYR A 86 -1.87 25.06 6.48
C TYR A 86 -1.77 26.16 7.54
N GLU A 87 -2.14 25.81 8.78
CA GLU A 87 -2.04 26.67 9.96
C GLU A 87 -0.64 26.60 10.56
N SER A 88 0.37 27.01 9.80
CA SER A 88 1.73 27.13 10.32
C SER A 88 2.40 28.39 9.79
N SER A 89 2.93 29.19 10.71
CA SER A 89 3.80 30.33 10.41
C SER A 89 5.28 29.93 10.33
N GLN A 90 5.61 28.68 10.67
CA GLN A 90 6.99 28.22 10.69
C GLN A 90 7.56 28.08 9.27
N THR A 91 8.81 28.48 9.12
CA THR A 91 9.61 28.21 7.93
C THR A 91 10.45 26.97 8.16
N PHE A 92 10.54 26.12 7.14
CA PHE A 92 11.30 24.88 7.18
C PHE A 92 12.46 24.97 6.21
N ARG A 93 13.62 24.47 6.66
CA ARG A 93 14.83 24.36 5.86
C ARG A 93 14.85 23.02 5.13
N HIS A 94 15.09 23.06 3.82
CA HIS A 94 15.19 21.87 2.99
C HIS A 94 16.48 21.88 2.17
N ARG A 95 17.19 20.75 2.18
CA ARG A 95 18.34 20.49 1.32
C ARG A 95 17.94 19.49 0.23
N ASP A 96 18.13 19.86 -1.03
CA ASP A 96 17.81 18.99 -2.16
C ASP A 96 18.98 18.07 -2.55
N PHE A 97 18.74 17.15 -3.49
CA PHE A 97 19.73 16.17 -3.99
C PHE A 97 21.02 16.82 -4.54
N ALA A 98 20.94 18.03 -5.08
CA ALA A 98 22.10 18.77 -5.57
C ALA A 98 22.82 19.56 -4.46
N GLY A 99 22.41 19.38 -3.19
CA GLY A 99 22.98 20.03 -2.03
C GLY A 99 22.50 21.46 -1.79
N ARG A 100 21.57 22.00 -2.61
CA ARG A 100 21.08 23.38 -2.46
C ARG A 100 20.11 23.48 -1.30
N VAL A 101 20.21 24.56 -0.54
CA VAL A 101 19.39 24.81 0.65
C VAL A 101 18.34 25.88 0.34
N LYS A 102 17.08 25.60 0.67
CA LYS A 102 15.98 26.56 0.56
C LYS A 102 15.16 26.58 1.84
N GLU A 103 14.79 27.77 2.29
CA GLU A 103 13.85 27.97 3.39
C GLU A 103 12.51 28.45 2.83
N LYS A 104 11.44 27.77 3.21
CA LYS A 104 10.08 28.06 2.72
C LYS A 104 9.06 27.87 3.83
N PRO A 105 7.89 28.54 3.75
CA PRO A 105 6.76 28.22 4.62
C PRO A 105 6.15 26.86 4.22
N LEU A 106 5.41 26.26 5.15
CA LEU A 106 4.67 25.01 4.95
C LEU A 106 3.65 25.14 3.82
N GLU A 107 3.92 24.46 2.70
CA GLU A 107 3.05 24.38 1.52
C GLU A 107 3.25 23.02 0.85
N ASP A 108 2.28 22.55 0.07
CA ASP A 108 2.46 21.34 -0.74
C ASP A 108 3.46 21.58 -1.88
N ARG A 109 4.50 20.76 -1.90
CA ARG A 109 5.65 20.88 -2.81
C ARG A 109 6.12 19.50 -3.24
N TYR A 110 6.79 19.45 -4.39
CA TYR A 110 7.37 18.24 -4.95
C TYR A 110 8.80 18.48 -5.42
N LEU A 111 9.57 17.41 -5.59
CA LEU A 111 10.90 17.43 -6.18
C LEU A 111 10.79 17.43 -7.70
N HIS A 112 11.37 18.43 -8.36
CA HIS A 112 11.36 18.49 -9.81
C HIS A 112 12.26 17.39 -10.41
N HIS A 113 11.72 16.52 -11.27
CA HIS A 113 12.44 15.36 -11.80
C HIS A 113 13.76 15.69 -12.52
N GLU A 114 13.87 16.81 -13.25
CA GLU A 114 15.10 17.19 -13.96
C GLU A 114 16.13 17.87 -13.07
N THR A 115 15.68 18.70 -12.13
CA THR A 115 16.59 19.60 -11.41
C THR A 115 16.78 19.22 -9.95
N GLY A 116 15.90 18.39 -9.37
CA GLY A 116 15.81 18.13 -7.93
C GLY A 116 15.25 19.29 -7.11
N GLU A 117 14.92 20.43 -7.73
CA GLU A 117 14.47 21.59 -6.97
C GLU A 117 13.08 21.40 -6.39
N LEU A 118 12.90 21.92 -5.17
CA LEU A 118 11.61 21.99 -4.55
C LEU A 118 10.70 23.03 -5.23
N ARG A 119 9.59 22.58 -5.83
CA ARG A 119 8.59 23.41 -6.52
C ARG A 119 7.21 23.26 -5.91
N LYS A 120 6.37 24.30 -6.01
CA LYS A 120 4.98 24.26 -5.52
C LYS A 120 4.19 23.22 -6.33
N LEU A 121 3.40 22.41 -5.63
CA LEU A 121 2.59 21.37 -6.26
C LEU A 121 1.44 21.98 -7.06
N ILE A 122 1.32 21.55 -8.31
CA ILE A 122 0.26 21.94 -9.24
C ILE A 122 -0.30 20.64 -9.83
N VAL A 123 -1.61 20.47 -9.72
CA VAL A 123 -2.32 19.25 -10.10
C VAL A 123 -3.32 19.57 -11.20
N ALA A 124 -3.24 18.85 -12.31
CA ALA A 124 -4.27 18.86 -13.35
C ALA A 124 -5.54 18.19 -12.80
N CYS A 125 -6.72 18.70 -13.11
CA CYS A 125 -7.98 18.12 -12.66
C CYS A 125 -9.04 18.09 -13.77
N SER A 126 -10.09 17.31 -13.56
CA SER A 126 -11.30 17.36 -14.40
C SER A 126 -11.97 18.73 -14.36
N ASP A 127 -12.78 19.03 -15.38
CA ASP A 127 -13.45 20.32 -15.52
C ASP A 127 -14.40 20.59 -14.34
N ASP A 128 -15.15 19.59 -13.90
CA ASP A 128 -16.06 19.68 -12.73
C ASP A 128 -15.32 20.14 -11.47
N LEU A 129 -14.14 19.56 -11.20
CA LEU A 129 -13.33 19.91 -10.03
C LEU A 129 -12.64 21.27 -10.17
N PHE A 130 -12.33 21.67 -11.40
CA PHE A 130 -11.75 22.98 -11.67
C PHE A 130 -12.76 24.10 -11.42
N GLU A 131 -14.01 23.89 -11.81
CA GLU A 131 -15.10 24.87 -11.66
C GLU A 131 -15.75 24.83 -10.27
N GLY A 132 -15.71 23.67 -9.60
CA GLY A 132 -16.29 23.45 -8.28
C GLY A 132 -15.56 24.13 -7.11
N GLN A 133 -15.93 23.71 -5.89
CA GLN A 133 -15.42 24.28 -4.65
C GLN A 133 -13.91 24.02 -4.46
N ASP A 134 -13.19 25.06 -4.02
CA ASP A 134 -11.77 24.97 -3.72
C ASP A 134 -11.53 24.41 -2.31
N ALA A 135 -11.51 23.07 -2.23
CA ALA A 135 -11.28 22.35 -0.99
C ALA A 135 -9.84 21.80 -0.84
N THR A 136 -8.89 22.26 -1.66
CA THR A 136 -7.50 21.75 -1.68
C THR A 136 -6.48 22.71 -1.08
N THR A 137 -5.39 22.13 -0.56
CA THR A 137 -4.17 22.84 -0.12
C THR A 137 -3.15 23.05 -1.25
N TRP A 138 -3.24 22.26 -2.33
CA TRP A 138 -2.45 22.42 -3.56
C TRP A 138 -3.18 23.23 -4.63
N ARG A 139 -2.41 23.69 -5.63
CA ARG A 139 -2.91 24.46 -6.78
C ARG A 139 -3.50 23.53 -7.84
N ARG A 140 -4.58 23.97 -8.50
CA ARG A 140 -5.22 23.23 -9.59
C ARG A 140 -4.98 23.89 -10.96
N THR A 141 -4.97 23.08 -12.00
CA THR A 141 -5.00 23.51 -13.41
C THR A 141 -5.88 22.54 -14.20
N TYR A 142 -6.38 22.95 -15.35
CA TYR A 142 -7.22 22.08 -16.19
C TYR A 142 -6.37 21.24 -17.15
N ILE A 143 -6.91 20.11 -17.60
CA ILE A 143 -6.25 19.23 -18.58
C ILE A 143 -6.20 19.91 -19.95
N ARG A 144 -5.04 19.82 -20.62
CA ARG A 144 -4.78 20.50 -21.89
C ARG A 144 -4.46 19.50 -22.99
N MET A 145 -4.82 19.87 -24.22
CA MET A 145 -4.31 19.22 -25.41
C MET A 145 -2.86 19.64 -25.62
N VAL A 146 -1.95 18.67 -25.55
CA VAL A 146 -0.50 18.89 -25.72
C VAL A 146 0.02 18.41 -27.06
N SER A 147 -0.80 17.69 -27.82
CA SER A 147 -0.47 17.25 -29.16
C SER A 147 -0.11 18.42 -30.08
N PRO A 148 0.86 18.22 -31.00
CA PRO A 148 1.23 19.25 -31.97
C PRO A 148 0.02 19.74 -32.75
N LEU A 149 0.00 21.03 -33.09
CA LEU A 149 -1.11 21.64 -33.83
C LEU A 149 -1.38 20.92 -35.15
N GLN A 150 -0.31 20.47 -35.83
CA GLN A 150 -0.40 19.68 -37.06
C GLN A 150 -1.21 18.40 -36.87
N VAL A 151 -0.90 17.64 -35.82
CA VAL A 151 -1.63 16.40 -35.50
C VAL A 151 -3.08 16.73 -35.17
N ARG A 152 -3.33 17.79 -34.38
CA ARG A 152 -4.69 18.21 -34.01
C ARG A 152 -5.54 18.62 -35.22
N ILE A 153 -4.96 19.31 -36.20
CA ILE A 153 -5.64 19.67 -37.45
C ILE A 153 -5.92 18.41 -38.28
N ALA A 154 -4.93 17.52 -38.41
CA ALA A 154 -5.09 16.29 -39.18
C ALA A 154 -6.15 15.36 -38.56
N THR A 155 -6.14 15.19 -37.24
CA THR A 155 -7.11 14.35 -36.53
C THR A 155 -8.49 14.98 -36.46
N TRP A 156 -8.63 16.31 -36.56
CA TRP A 156 -9.92 16.98 -36.64
C TRP A 156 -10.71 16.63 -37.92
N VAL A 157 -10.01 16.33 -39.02
CA VAL A 157 -10.62 15.85 -40.27
C VAL A 157 -11.28 14.50 -40.08
N ILE A 158 -10.64 13.60 -39.34
CA ILE A 158 -11.15 12.24 -39.16
C ILE A 158 -12.08 12.10 -37.96
N ASP A 159 -12.00 13.01 -36.97
CA ASP A 159 -12.66 12.96 -35.65
C ASP A 159 -13.15 11.56 -35.32
N PHE A 160 -12.22 10.72 -34.84
CA PHE A 160 -12.28 9.26 -34.76
C PHE A 160 -13.43 8.66 -33.92
N SER A 161 -14.43 9.44 -33.55
CA SER A 161 -15.66 9.02 -32.89
C SER A 161 -16.50 8.07 -33.77
N TYR A 162 -16.48 8.20 -35.11
CA TYR A 162 -17.27 7.35 -36.01
C TYR A 162 -16.42 6.84 -37.18
N ASP A 163 -16.47 5.53 -37.47
CA ASP A 163 -16.07 5.06 -38.81
C ASP A 163 -17.22 5.46 -39.75
N PRO A 164 -16.98 6.20 -40.84
CA PRO A 164 -18.06 6.67 -41.71
C PRO A 164 -18.85 5.46 -42.23
N LYS A 165 -20.11 5.34 -41.80
CA LYS A 165 -21.02 4.26 -42.23
C LYS A 165 -21.95 4.74 -43.34
N SER A 166 -22.19 6.05 -43.42
CA SER A 166 -22.99 6.69 -44.46
C SER A 166 -22.14 7.58 -45.37
N TRP A 167 -22.61 7.79 -46.60
CA TRP A 167 -22.10 8.81 -47.52
C TRP A 167 -22.21 10.22 -46.92
N ASP A 168 -23.19 10.43 -46.04
CA ASP A 168 -23.42 11.68 -45.30
C ASP A 168 -22.29 12.01 -44.32
N ASP A 169 -21.62 11.00 -43.76
CA ASP A 169 -20.47 11.23 -42.86
C ASP A 169 -19.22 11.55 -43.67
N TRP A 170 -19.09 10.91 -44.83
CA TRP A 170 -17.91 11.04 -45.68
C TRP A 170 -17.77 12.44 -46.28
N TRP A 171 -18.87 13.06 -46.71
CA TRP A 171 -18.81 14.44 -47.22
C TRP A 171 -18.50 15.47 -46.11
N ILE A 172 -18.92 15.23 -44.85
CA ILE A 172 -18.55 16.09 -43.71
C ILE A 172 -17.04 16.02 -43.46
N MET A 173 -16.45 14.83 -43.52
CA MET A 173 -14.99 14.65 -43.42
C MET A 173 -14.27 15.37 -44.56
N LEU A 174 -14.78 15.25 -45.79
CA LEU A 174 -14.24 15.94 -46.97
C LEU A 174 -14.32 17.46 -46.82
N LEU A 175 -15.45 18.00 -46.36
CA LEU A 175 -15.60 19.43 -46.08
C LEU A 175 -14.59 19.92 -45.04
N ARG A 176 -14.34 19.15 -43.97
CA ARG A 176 -13.33 19.48 -42.96
C ARG A 176 -11.91 19.37 -43.52
N ALA A 177 -11.69 18.50 -44.49
CA ALA A 177 -10.38 18.29 -45.12
C ALA A 177 -9.90 19.51 -45.90
N LEU A 178 -10.78 20.31 -46.51
CA LEU A 178 -10.40 21.52 -47.26
C LEU A 178 -9.70 22.57 -46.38
N PRO A 179 -10.33 23.12 -45.31
CA PRO A 179 -9.68 24.09 -44.44
C PRO A 179 -8.48 23.48 -43.72
N ALA A 180 -8.51 22.18 -43.39
CA ALA A 180 -7.36 21.49 -42.80
C ALA A 180 -6.16 21.40 -43.76
N ALA A 181 -6.38 21.10 -45.04
CA ALA A 181 -5.33 21.04 -46.06
C ALA A 181 -4.71 22.42 -46.33
N PHE A 182 -5.53 23.48 -46.37
CA PHE A 182 -5.05 24.86 -46.44
C PHE A 182 -4.23 25.20 -45.19
N ALA A 183 -4.76 24.96 -43.98
CA ALA A 183 -4.06 25.23 -42.73
C ALA A 183 -2.72 24.48 -42.66
N MET A 184 -2.69 23.18 -42.97
CA MET A 184 -1.47 22.39 -42.98
C MET A 184 -0.41 23.00 -43.92
N SER A 185 -0.80 23.44 -45.12
CA SER A 185 0.11 24.02 -46.11
C SER A 185 0.82 25.31 -45.64
N PHE A 186 0.19 26.11 -44.76
CA PHE A 186 0.80 27.33 -44.20
C PHE A 186 1.63 27.10 -42.92
N PHE A 187 1.37 26.01 -42.18
CA PHE A 187 2.05 25.73 -40.90
C PHE A 187 3.30 24.83 -41.00
N PHE A 188 3.73 24.42 -42.21
CA PHE A 188 4.79 23.42 -42.43
C PHE A 188 6.25 23.88 -42.18
N TRP A 189 6.51 25.04 -41.55
CA TRP A 189 7.88 25.49 -41.30
C TRP A 189 8.49 25.08 -39.93
N ASN A 190 7.73 24.52 -38.97
CA ASN A 190 8.29 24.25 -37.63
C ASN A 190 8.28 22.77 -37.22
N GLY A 191 9.50 22.22 -37.09
CA GLY A 191 10.04 21.70 -35.83
C GLY A 191 9.50 20.35 -35.35
N SER A 192 10.40 19.38 -35.28
CA SER A 192 10.25 18.00 -34.79
C SER A 192 9.23 17.88 -33.63
N PRO A 193 8.13 17.12 -33.79
CA PRO A 193 7.12 16.95 -32.75
C PRO A 193 7.54 16.00 -31.61
N GLU A 194 8.68 15.34 -31.74
CA GLU A 194 9.16 14.33 -30.80
C GLU A 194 10.03 14.94 -29.70
N ARG A 195 9.57 14.83 -28.44
CA ARG A 195 10.40 15.12 -27.27
C ARG A 195 10.67 13.83 -26.51
N TRP A 196 11.77 13.18 -26.87
CA TRP A 196 12.40 12.15 -26.05
C TRP A 196 13.08 12.84 -24.86
N GLN A 197 12.47 12.80 -23.68
CA GLN A 197 13.00 13.50 -22.50
C GLN A 197 13.97 12.65 -21.68
N PHE A 198 13.83 11.31 -21.72
CA PHE A 198 14.55 10.39 -20.83
C PHE A 198 15.00 9.10 -21.53
N ASN A 199 15.35 9.17 -22.81
CA ASN A 199 15.79 8.01 -23.60
C ASN A 199 14.83 6.80 -23.52
N GLY A 200 13.52 7.07 -23.42
CA GLY A 200 12.48 6.04 -23.29
C GLY A 200 12.25 5.49 -21.88
N CYS A 201 13.00 5.92 -20.86
CA CYS A 201 12.80 5.57 -19.45
C CYS A 201 11.84 6.53 -18.73
N TYR A 202 11.34 6.16 -17.55
CA TYR A 202 10.52 7.05 -16.74
C TYR A 202 11.33 8.22 -16.16
N ALA A 203 10.64 9.30 -15.77
CA ALA A 203 11.28 10.43 -15.12
C ALA A 203 11.88 10.02 -13.76
N PRO A 204 13.18 10.30 -13.50
CA PRO A 204 13.84 9.85 -12.27
C PRO A 204 13.31 10.58 -11.03
N VAL A 205 13.63 10.05 -9.85
CA VAL A 205 13.36 10.67 -8.55
C VAL A 205 14.68 11.18 -7.96
N PRO A 206 15.04 12.47 -8.15
CA PRO A 206 16.26 13.05 -7.61
C PRO A 206 16.12 13.30 -6.10
N TYR A 207 16.28 12.24 -5.31
CA TYR A 207 16.17 12.24 -3.86
C TYR A 207 17.49 11.84 -3.21
N GLN A 208 17.88 12.55 -2.14
CA GLN A 208 18.97 12.15 -1.25
C GLN A 208 18.55 12.40 0.19
N TYR A 209 18.71 11.39 1.04
CA TYR A 209 18.48 11.53 2.47
C TYR A 209 19.71 12.15 3.14
N TYR A 210 19.52 13.26 3.85
CA TYR A 210 20.59 13.94 4.61
C TYR A 210 20.44 13.83 6.13
N GLY A 211 19.35 13.22 6.62
CA GLY A 211 19.08 13.11 8.04
C GLY A 211 19.89 12.02 8.73
N THR A 212 19.95 12.06 10.05
CA THR A 212 20.45 10.94 10.86
C THR A 212 19.27 10.12 11.35
N PRO A 213 19.15 8.82 11.01
CA PRO A 213 18.14 7.96 11.59
C PRO A 213 18.47 7.64 13.06
N LYS A 214 17.49 7.06 13.74
CA LYS A 214 17.61 6.63 15.14
C LYS A 214 18.53 5.41 15.25
N VAL A 215 18.31 4.42 14.38
CA VAL A 215 19.10 3.19 14.31
C VAL A 215 19.31 2.81 12.85
N TRP A 216 20.57 2.63 12.44
CA TRP A 216 20.94 2.01 11.18
C TRP A 216 21.01 0.49 11.30
N SER A 217 20.66 -0.21 10.23
CA SER A 217 20.92 -1.64 10.11
C SER A 217 22.41 -1.94 10.01
N ASN A 218 23.19 -1.03 9.39
CA ASN A 218 24.64 -1.10 9.35
C ASN A 218 25.26 -0.53 10.64
N HIS A 219 25.96 -1.38 11.39
CA HIS A 219 26.55 -1.00 12.68
C HIS A 219 27.61 0.11 12.58
N LEU A 220 28.31 0.22 11.46
CA LEU A 220 29.35 1.25 11.25
C LEU A 220 28.76 2.66 11.13
N GLU A 221 27.48 2.77 10.77
CA GLU A 221 26.80 4.05 10.59
C GLU A 221 26.10 4.52 11.88
N ASN A 222 25.96 3.63 12.87
CA ASN A 222 25.40 3.97 14.16
C ASN A 222 26.39 4.83 14.96
N ARG A 223 25.86 5.81 15.69
CA ARG A 223 26.66 6.63 16.60
C ARG A 223 27.29 5.74 17.67
N VAL A 224 28.49 6.11 18.12
CA VAL A 224 29.19 5.42 19.21
C VAL A 224 28.29 5.40 20.45
N GLY A 225 28.01 4.20 20.98
CA GLY A 225 27.07 3.98 22.09
C GLY A 225 25.66 3.56 21.68
N THR A 226 25.18 3.93 20.48
CA THR A 226 23.87 3.51 19.95
C THR A 226 23.95 2.14 19.25
N SER A 227 25.11 1.78 18.72
CA SER A 227 25.36 0.53 17.98
C SER A 227 25.15 -0.74 18.80
N LEU A 228 25.37 -0.69 20.11
CA LEU A 228 25.20 -1.81 21.04
C LEU A 228 23.70 -2.19 21.22
N LEU A 229 22.78 -1.25 21.01
CA LEU A 229 21.34 -1.45 21.28
C LEU A 229 20.63 -2.30 20.22
N ALA A 230 21.18 -2.35 18.99
CA ALA A 230 20.46 -2.85 17.82
C ALA A 230 20.57 -4.36 17.56
N ARG A 231 21.69 -5.01 17.96
CA ARG A 231 21.90 -6.47 17.77
C ARG A 231 22.77 -7.17 18.83
N ASN A 232 23.24 -6.50 19.89
CA ASN A 232 24.01 -7.24 20.92
C ASN A 232 23.10 -8.09 21.78
N ASN A 233 22.95 -9.35 21.36
CA ASN A 233 22.23 -10.39 22.08
C ASN A 233 22.98 -10.91 23.31
N ASP A 234 24.30 -10.82 23.33
CA ASP A 234 25.13 -11.50 24.33
C ASP A 234 24.90 -10.95 25.74
N VAL A 235 24.46 -9.69 25.84
CA VAL A 235 24.17 -9.03 27.12
C VAL A 235 22.77 -9.37 27.65
N TYR A 236 21.87 -9.90 26.82
CA TYR A 236 20.44 -10.01 27.14
C TYR A 236 19.89 -11.43 27.34
N ARG A 237 20.67 -12.48 27.09
CA ARG A 237 20.23 -13.86 27.32
C ARG A 237 20.58 -14.31 28.74
N MET A 238 19.62 -14.23 29.66
CA MET A 238 19.79 -14.83 30.99
C MET A 238 19.60 -16.34 30.90
N LEU A 239 20.63 -17.11 31.27
CA LEU A 239 20.53 -18.58 31.36
C LEU A 239 19.72 -19.03 32.59
N LYS A 240 19.63 -18.17 33.62
CA LYS A 240 18.99 -18.45 34.91
C LYS A 240 18.31 -17.19 35.47
N PRO A 241 17.23 -17.31 36.26
CA PRO A 241 16.64 -16.18 36.97
C PRO A 241 17.61 -15.58 37.98
N ARG A 242 17.42 -14.29 38.32
CA ARG A 242 18.24 -13.59 39.32
C ARG A 242 17.89 -13.98 40.75
N HIS A 243 16.60 -14.10 41.05
CA HIS A 243 16.08 -14.45 42.37
C HIS A 243 15.07 -15.60 42.26
N LEU A 244 15.02 -16.44 43.29
CA LEU A 244 14.05 -17.52 43.45
C LEU A 244 13.57 -17.60 44.90
N CYS A 245 12.36 -18.12 45.08
CA CYS A 245 11.83 -18.48 46.40
C CYS A 245 12.18 -19.96 46.66
N PHE A 246 13.17 -20.20 47.52
CA PHE A 246 13.57 -21.55 47.92
C PHE A 246 12.69 -22.05 49.07
N LEU A 247 12.26 -23.31 48.97
CA LEU A 247 11.48 -23.95 50.01
C LEU A 247 12.36 -24.37 51.19
N ARG A 248 11.92 -24.10 52.42
CA ARG A 248 12.53 -24.72 53.60
C ARG A 248 12.14 -26.19 53.62
N LYS A 249 13.13 -27.09 53.68
CA LYS A 249 12.95 -28.55 53.59
C LYS A 249 12.08 -28.94 52.38
N PRO A 250 12.62 -28.89 51.16
CA PRO A 250 11.83 -28.95 49.93
C PRO A 250 11.09 -30.27 49.70
N PHE A 251 11.49 -31.35 50.37
CA PHE A 251 10.91 -32.69 50.19
C PHE A 251 9.84 -33.05 51.23
N ASP A 252 9.56 -32.17 52.20
CA ASP A 252 8.44 -32.34 53.12
C ASP A 252 7.12 -31.90 52.46
N ASP A 253 6.03 -32.60 52.73
CA ASP A 253 4.70 -32.27 52.20
C ASP A 253 4.01 -31.12 52.97
N GLU A 254 4.52 -30.76 54.15
CA GLU A 254 3.97 -29.69 54.99
C GLU A 254 4.54 -28.31 54.66
N LEU A 255 3.73 -27.27 54.89
CA LEU A 255 4.15 -25.87 54.71
C LEU A 255 5.18 -25.50 55.79
N GLN A 256 6.41 -25.23 55.39
CA GLN A 256 7.53 -24.88 56.27
C GLN A 256 8.04 -23.46 55.99
N GLY A 257 7.45 -22.78 55.00
CA GLY A 257 7.80 -21.42 54.60
C GLY A 257 8.94 -21.37 53.59
N ILE A 258 9.28 -20.14 53.22
CA ILE A 258 10.13 -19.82 52.06
C ILE A 258 11.30 -18.93 52.45
N ASP A 259 12.32 -18.93 51.59
CA ASP A 259 13.47 -18.04 51.68
C ASP A 259 13.77 -17.46 50.29
N VAL A 260 13.73 -16.15 50.17
CA VAL A 260 13.96 -15.46 48.88
C VAL A 260 15.44 -15.12 48.79
N ARG A 261 16.15 -15.73 47.85
CA ARG A 261 17.59 -15.53 47.68
C ARG A 261 17.95 -15.26 46.22
N ALA A 262 19.07 -14.57 46.02
CA ALA A 262 19.69 -14.49 44.71
C ALA A 262 20.22 -15.87 44.31
N VAL A 263 20.03 -16.24 43.05
CA VAL A 263 20.47 -17.54 42.52
C VAL A 263 21.99 -17.67 42.55
N ALA A 264 22.71 -16.57 42.32
CA ALA A 264 24.17 -16.54 42.42
C ALA A 264 24.66 -16.89 43.84
N ASP A 265 24.01 -16.33 44.87
CA ASP A 265 24.36 -16.61 46.27
C ASP A 265 24.05 -18.06 46.66
N TRP A 266 22.92 -18.58 46.18
CA TRP A 266 22.55 -19.97 46.38
C TRP A 266 23.51 -20.94 45.68
N GLU A 267 23.98 -20.63 44.47
CA GLU A 267 24.95 -21.46 43.75
C GLU A 267 26.27 -21.60 44.50
N VAL A 268 26.73 -20.53 45.14
CA VAL A 268 27.94 -20.53 45.97
C VAL A 268 27.76 -21.32 47.26
N ALA A 269 26.58 -21.23 47.89
CA ALA A 269 26.34 -21.85 49.19
C ALA A 269 25.91 -23.33 49.09
N ASP A 270 24.89 -23.61 48.28
CA ASP A 270 24.10 -24.86 48.29
C ASP A 270 24.11 -25.58 46.91
N GLY A 271 24.59 -24.92 45.84
CA GLY A 271 24.37 -25.33 44.45
C GLY A 271 25.49 -26.11 43.74
N ALA A 272 26.60 -26.45 44.41
CA ALA A 272 27.76 -27.08 43.77
C ALA A 272 27.45 -28.44 43.09
N ASP A 273 26.48 -29.20 43.60
CA ASP A 273 26.12 -30.55 43.12
C ASP A 273 24.63 -30.70 42.72
N SER A 274 23.84 -29.62 42.69
CA SER A 274 22.37 -29.71 42.50
C SER A 274 21.88 -29.03 41.22
N ASN A 275 21.06 -29.74 40.45
CA ASN A 275 20.37 -29.18 39.29
C ASN A 275 19.22 -28.28 39.76
N LEU A 276 19.36 -26.97 39.56
CA LEU A 276 18.32 -26.00 39.87
C LEU A 276 17.05 -26.28 39.06
N SER A 277 15.99 -26.70 39.76
CA SER A 277 14.65 -26.91 39.20
C SER A 277 13.65 -26.06 39.97
N TYR A 278 12.70 -25.47 39.25
CA TYR A 278 11.69 -24.59 39.84
C TYR A 278 10.44 -24.57 38.99
N ILE A 279 9.31 -24.18 39.59
CA ILE A 279 8.07 -23.90 38.87
C ILE A 279 7.83 -22.40 38.73
N PHE A 280 7.19 -22.00 37.64
CA PHE A 280 6.76 -20.63 37.39
C PHE A 280 5.33 -20.42 37.91
N ILE A 281 5.12 -19.36 38.69
CA ILE A 281 3.82 -19.00 39.25
C ILE A 281 3.25 -17.82 38.47
N ALA A 282 2.26 -18.09 37.61
CA ALA A 282 1.53 -17.05 36.89
C ALA A 282 0.31 -16.58 37.70
N TYR A 283 0.10 -15.26 37.79
CA TYR A 283 -1.03 -14.69 38.51
C TYR A 283 -1.37 -13.29 37.99
N SER A 284 -2.46 -12.71 38.49
CA SER A 284 -2.92 -11.36 38.15
C SER A 284 -2.91 -10.46 39.39
N THR A 285 -2.41 -9.23 39.25
CA THR A 285 -2.49 -8.16 40.27
C THR A 285 -3.92 -7.74 40.59
N GLU A 286 -4.88 -7.95 39.68
CA GLU A 286 -6.32 -7.75 39.96
C GLU A 286 -6.87 -8.81 40.91
N HIS A 287 -6.27 -10.01 40.88
CA HIS A 287 -6.67 -11.13 41.74
C HIS A 287 -5.89 -11.16 43.05
N PHE A 288 -4.62 -10.73 43.03
CA PHE A 288 -3.71 -10.69 44.17
C PHE A 288 -2.99 -9.34 44.24
N SER A 289 -3.48 -8.46 45.11
CA SER A 289 -2.94 -7.10 45.29
C SER A 289 -1.58 -7.14 45.99
N HIS A 290 -0.58 -6.43 45.45
CA HIS A 290 0.73 -6.31 46.14
C HIS A 290 0.63 -5.48 47.42
N ASP A 291 -0.35 -4.57 47.51
CA ASP A 291 -0.61 -3.77 48.73
C ASP A 291 -1.27 -4.55 49.88
N SER A 292 -1.69 -5.81 49.64
CA SER A 292 -2.39 -6.61 50.65
C SER A 292 -1.55 -7.80 51.07
N ASP A 293 -1.08 -7.78 52.31
CA ASP A 293 -0.36 -8.91 52.91
C ASP A 293 -1.18 -10.20 52.87
N ALA A 294 -2.51 -10.10 53.00
CA ALA A 294 -3.40 -11.26 52.93
C ALA A 294 -3.41 -11.91 51.52
N ASP A 295 -3.36 -11.11 50.46
CA ASP A 295 -3.30 -11.61 49.09
C ASP A 295 -1.92 -12.19 48.76
N LEU A 296 -0.84 -11.51 49.19
CA LEU A 296 0.53 -12.00 49.02
C LEU A 296 0.75 -13.32 49.78
N ASN A 297 0.31 -13.41 51.03
CA ASN A 297 0.39 -14.63 51.81
C ASN A 297 -0.41 -15.77 51.15
N ALA A 298 -1.62 -15.48 50.64
CA ALA A 298 -2.40 -16.48 49.93
C ALA A 298 -1.71 -16.96 48.63
N LEU A 299 -1.09 -16.05 47.89
CA LEU A 299 -0.32 -16.38 46.69
C LEU A 299 0.89 -17.27 47.02
N HIS A 300 1.62 -16.97 48.10
CA HIS A 300 2.74 -17.77 48.57
C HIS A 300 2.32 -19.16 49.05
N VAL A 301 1.19 -19.27 49.76
CA VAL A 301 0.65 -20.58 50.16
C VAL A 301 0.31 -21.44 48.94
N ILE A 302 -0.29 -20.84 47.90
CA ILE A 302 -0.57 -21.54 46.63
C ILE A 302 0.74 -21.97 45.96
N ALA A 303 1.72 -21.06 45.86
CA ALA A 303 3.01 -21.31 45.22
C ALA A 303 3.82 -22.41 45.92
N GLU A 304 3.91 -22.36 47.25
CA GLU A 304 4.59 -23.39 48.06
C GLU A 304 3.90 -24.75 47.90
N THR A 305 2.57 -24.79 47.97
CA THR A 305 1.80 -26.03 47.77
C THR A 305 2.05 -26.63 46.39
N ALA A 306 2.07 -25.80 45.34
CA ALA A 306 2.33 -26.24 43.98
C ALA A 306 3.77 -26.75 43.80
N ALA A 307 4.76 -26.07 44.40
CA ALA A 307 6.17 -26.43 44.31
C ALA A 307 6.45 -27.78 45.00
N ARG A 308 5.88 -27.98 46.20
CA ARG A 308 5.95 -29.27 46.92
C ARG A 308 5.26 -30.39 46.14
N ALA A 309 4.08 -30.14 45.58
CA ALA A 309 3.38 -31.12 44.74
C ALA A 309 4.16 -31.51 43.47
N ALA A 310 4.93 -30.57 42.90
CA ALA A 310 5.82 -30.81 41.77
C ALA A 310 7.20 -31.37 42.17
N LYS A 311 7.48 -31.49 43.48
CA LYS A 311 8.76 -31.93 44.06
C LYS A 311 9.96 -31.11 43.59
N VAL A 312 9.77 -29.80 43.44
CA VAL A 312 10.86 -28.87 43.08
C VAL A 312 11.34 -28.08 44.31
N PRO A 313 12.63 -27.76 44.40
CA PRO A 313 13.20 -27.06 45.56
C PRO A 313 12.83 -25.57 45.63
N ALA A 314 12.38 -24.97 44.52
CA ALA A 314 12.08 -23.55 44.45
C ALA A 314 10.92 -23.24 43.51
N TYR A 315 10.42 -22.01 43.59
CA TYR A 315 9.51 -21.43 42.60
C TYR A 315 9.87 -19.97 42.31
N TRP A 316 9.40 -19.48 41.17
CA TRP A 316 9.54 -18.08 40.77
C TRP A 316 8.17 -17.39 40.79
N VAL A 317 8.07 -16.24 41.46
CA VAL A 317 6.87 -15.40 41.47
C VAL A 317 7.24 -13.93 41.34
N ALA A 318 6.58 -13.22 40.43
CA ALA A 318 6.86 -11.82 40.12
C ALA A 318 6.86 -10.90 41.36
N ALA A 319 5.91 -11.10 42.30
CA ALA A 319 5.77 -10.29 43.52
C ALA A 319 7.01 -10.28 44.42
N SER A 320 7.85 -11.33 44.38
CA SER A 320 8.95 -11.50 45.34
C SER A 320 10.30 -11.70 44.67
N CYS A 321 10.33 -12.07 43.40
CA CYS A 321 11.57 -12.31 42.67
C CYS A 321 12.04 -11.11 41.82
N MET A 322 11.30 -10.00 41.81
CA MET A 322 11.65 -8.75 41.13
C MET A 322 11.71 -7.60 42.15
N THR A 323 12.74 -7.62 43.00
CA THR A 323 12.87 -6.70 44.15
C THR A 323 13.61 -5.41 43.85
N ASP A 324 14.50 -5.40 42.86
CA ASP A 324 15.33 -4.23 42.54
C ASP A 324 14.62 -3.28 41.55
N PRO A 325 14.27 -2.04 41.97
CA PRO A 325 13.63 -1.07 41.08
C PRO A 325 14.48 -0.67 39.87
N GLN A 326 15.82 -0.73 39.96
CA GLN A 326 16.70 -0.38 38.84
C GLN A 326 16.72 -1.46 37.76
N GLU A 327 16.44 -2.70 38.14
CA GLU A 327 16.49 -3.86 37.25
C GLU A 327 15.11 -4.33 36.79
N LEU A 328 14.04 -3.81 37.38
CA LEU A 328 12.66 -4.21 37.15
C LEU A 328 12.27 -4.22 35.66
N GLU A 329 12.62 -3.17 34.91
CA GLU A 329 12.35 -3.09 33.47
C GLU A 329 12.98 -4.28 32.73
N SER A 330 14.26 -4.53 33.01
CA SER A 330 14.98 -5.65 32.41
C SER A 330 14.39 -7.00 32.80
N ASP A 331 13.93 -7.16 34.04
CA ASP A 331 13.36 -8.40 34.55
C ASP A 331 11.98 -8.70 33.93
N VAL A 332 11.11 -7.68 33.78
CA VAL A 332 9.78 -7.81 33.14
C VAL A 332 9.91 -8.34 31.71
N TYR A 333 10.81 -7.76 30.93
CA TYR A 333 11.07 -8.16 29.55
C TYR A 333 11.81 -9.49 29.42
N ARG A 334 12.29 -10.06 30.54
CA ARG A 334 13.00 -11.35 30.62
C ARG A 334 12.17 -12.46 31.27
N ILE A 335 10.95 -12.19 31.71
CA ILE A 335 10.04 -13.20 32.29
C ILE A 335 9.91 -14.44 31.39
N SER A 336 9.89 -14.24 30.07
CA SER A 336 9.85 -15.33 29.08
C SER A 336 11.05 -16.29 29.15
N ASP A 337 12.24 -15.84 29.55
CA ASP A 337 13.41 -16.73 29.73
C ASP A 337 13.31 -17.53 31.02
N VAL A 338 12.88 -16.88 32.11
CA VAL A 338 12.63 -17.54 33.38
C VAL A 338 11.60 -18.65 33.20
N LEU A 339 10.53 -18.37 32.46
CA LEU A 339 9.51 -19.36 32.17
C LEU A 339 10.03 -20.54 31.34
N ARG A 340 10.84 -20.28 30.30
CA ARG A 340 11.44 -21.34 29.46
C ARG A 340 12.40 -22.24 30.25
N GLY A 341 13.06 -21.69 31.28
CA GLY A 341 13.96 -22.43 32.17
C GLY A 341 13.25 -23.17 33.31
N ALA A 342 11.97 -22.93 33.54
CA ALA A 342 11.19 -23.61 34.57
C ALA A 342 10.92 -25.09 34.19
N THR A 343 10.62 -25.92 35.18
CA THR A 343 10.19 -27.31 34.99
C THR A 343 8.70 -27.40 34.59
N GLY A 344 7.91 -26.41 34.99
CA GLY A 344 6.49 -26.30 34.67
C GLY A 344 5.91 -24.95 35.11
N MET A 345 4.66 -24.70 34.73
CA MET A 345 3.92 -23.50 35.09
C MET A 345 2.62 -23.85 35.80
N ILE A 346 2.23 -23.05 36.78
CA ILE A 346 0.90 -23.06 37.38
C ILE A 346 0.27 -21.67 37.27
N ILE A 347 -1.06 -21.61 37.30
CA ILE A 347 -1.81 -20.36 37.31
C ILE A 347 -2.55 -20.24 38.64
N ALA A 348 -2.33 -19.15 39.36
CA ALA A 348 -3.09 -18.81 40.55
C ALA A 348 -4.18 -17.78 40.19
N VAL A 349 -5.44 -18.11 40.52
CA VAL A 349 -6.60 -17.22 40.32
C VAL A 349 -7.30 -16.92 41.64
N GLY A 350 -7.82 -15.71 41.76
CA GLY A 350 -8.51 -15.21 42.95
C GLY A 350 -9.68 -14.30 42.58
N GLN A 351 -10.66 -14.17 43.47
CA GLN A 351 -11.79 -13.28 43.23
C GLN A 351 -11.32 -11.81 43.25
N PRO A 352 -11.59 -11.01 42.21
CA PRO A 352 -11.16 -9.62 42.15
C PRO A 352 -11.91 -8.76 43.17
N LYS A 353 -11.27 -7.67 43.64
CA LYS A 353 -11.85 -6.77 44.65
C LYS A 353 -13.22 -6.19 44.26
N SER A 354 -13.45 -5.96 42.96
CA SER A 354 -14.72 -5.43 42.42
C SER A 354 -15.90 -6.42 42.47
N SER A 355 -15.65 -7.71 42.67
CA SER A 355 -16.69 -8.74 42.73
C SER A 355 -17.22 -9.01 44.14
N TYR A 356 -16.67 -8.36 45.18
CA TYR A 356 -17.24 -8.43 46.53
C TYR A 356 -18.50 -7.57 46.68
N SER A 357 -18.77 -6.65 45.74
CA SER A 357 -19.92 -5.74 45.74
C SER A 357 -21.04 -6.12 44.76
N SER A 358 -20.82 -7.04 43.82
CA SER A 358 -21.83 -7.59 42.90
C SER A 358 -22.11 -9.07 43.24
N SER A 359 -23.38 -9.47 43.25
CA SER A 359 -23.89 -10.63 44.02
C SER A 359 -23.59 -12.05 43.48
N GLY A 360 -22.42 -12.31 42.90
CA GLY A 360 -22.10 -13.65 42.39
C GLY A 360 -20.60 -13.98 42.39
N LYS A 361 -20.21 -15.10 43.02
CA LYS A 361 -18.85 -15.65 42.90
C LYS A 361 -18.59 -16.04 41.44
N MET A 362 -17.54 -15.47 40.85
CA MET A 362 -17.11 -15.86 39.50
C MET A 362 -16.62 -17.31 39.50
N THR A 363 -16.94 -18.04 38.42
CA THR A 363 -16.45 -19.40 38.18
C THR A 363 -14.93 -19.39 37.89
N THR A 364 -14.25 -20.52 38.11
CA THR A 364 -12.82 -20.64 37.82
C THR A 364 -12.50 -20.35 36.35
N ASP A 365 -13.35 -20.78 35.41
CA ASP A 365 -13.16 -20.49 33.97
C ASP A 365 -13.29 -18.99 33.67
N SER A 366 -14.24 -18.28 34.28
CA SER A 366 -14.35 -16.82 34.12
C SER A 366 -13.16 -16.06 34.74
N LEU A 367 -12.63 -16.54 35.87
CA LEU A 367 -11.41 -15.97 36.46
C LEU A 367 -10.20 -16.21 35.56
N LEU A 368 -10.12 -17.41 34.95
CA LEU A 368 -9.06 -17.75 34.02
C LEU A 368 -9.12 -16.91 32.73
N ALA A 369 -10.33 -16.68 32.20
CA ALA A 369 -10.54 -15.79 31.06
C ALA A 369 -10.12 -14.34 31.39
N GLN A 370 -10.48 -13.83 32.57
CA GLN A 370 -10.03 -12.51 33.03
C GLN A 370 -8.51 -12.43 33.13
N TRP A 371 -7.86 -13.44 33.72
CA TRP A 371 -6.39 -13.52 33.77
C TRP A 371 -5.81 -13.50 32.34
N GLY A 372 -6.32 -14.36 31.45
CA GLY A 372 -5.81 -14.53 30.09
C GLY A 372 -6.06 -13.38 29.12
N SER A 373 -6.93 -12.42 29.49
CA SER A 373 -7.17 -11.18 28.73
C SER A 373 -5.95 -10.27 28.66
N ARG A 374 -5.00 -10.43 29.58
CA ARG A 374 -3.80 -9.59 29.71
C ARG A 374 -2.71 -10.01 28.74
N MET A 375 -2.01 -9.02 28.19
CA MET A 375 -0.94 -9.21 27.20
C MET A 375 0.13 -10.23 27.63
N TRP A 376 0.72 -10.09 28.81
CA TRP A 376 1.85 -10.92 29.27
C TRP A 376 1.50 -12.39 29.50
N THR A 377 0.23 -12.68 29.80
CA THR A 377 -0.23 -14.06 30.03
C THR A 377 -0.20 -14.90 28.76
N PHE A 378 -0.20 -14.27 27.59
CA PHE A 378 -0.18 -14.96 26.32
C PHE A 378 1.18 -15.62 26.03
N PRO A 379 2.32 -14.90 26.05
CA PRO A 379 3.64 -15.53 26.06
C PRO A 379 3.79 -16.55 27.19
N GLU A 380 3.21 -16.31 28.37
CA GLU A 380 3.31 -17.25 29.49
C GLU A 380 2.70 -18.63 29.17
N VAL A 381 1.49 -18.67 28.62
CA VAL A 381 0.86 -19.94 28.23
C VAL A 381 1.65 -20.61 27.10
N LEU A 382 2.05 -19.85 26.07
CA LEU A 382 2.73 -20.39 24.89
C LEU A 382 4.11 -20.97 25.21
N LEU A 383 4.88 -20.29 26.05
CA LEU A 383 6.27 -20.63 26.35
C LEU A 383 6.42 -21.58 27.54
N SER A 384 5.37 -21.78 28.32
CA SER A 384 5.43 -22.66 29.47
C SER A 384 5.83 -24.10 29.06
N PRO A 385 6.55 -24.84 29.90
CA PRO A 385 6.83 -26.26 29.67
C PRO A 385 5.56 -27.13 29.79
N GLY A 386 5.57 -28.33 29.19
CA GLY A 386 4.50 -29.32 29.33
C GLY A 386 3.26 -29.09 28.46
N ARG A 387 2.30 -30.02 28.51
CA ARG A 387 1.06 -29.98 27.72
C ARG A 387 -0.16 -29.48 28.50
N ASP A 388 -0.11 -29.58 29.83
CA ASP A 388 -1.20 -29.20 30.72
C ASP A 388 -0.70 -28.19 31.75
N ILE A 389 -1.57 -27.28 32.17
CA ILE A 389 -1.29 -26.26 33.18
C ILE A 389 -2.26 -26.46 34.34
N ALA A 390 -1.73 -26.47 35.56
CA ALA A 390 -2.54 -26.58 36.78
C ALA A 390 -3.01 -25.19 37.23
N VAL A 391 -4.31 -25.06 37.49
CA VAL A 391 -4.96 -23.83 37.93
C VAL A 391 -5.41 -23.98 39.38
N TYR A 392 -4.88 -23.12 40.24
CA TYR A 392 -5.17 -23.07 41.67
C TYR A 392 -6.07 -21.87 41.98
N THR A 393 -7.17 -22.10 42.68
CA THR A 393 -8.12 -21.05 43.06
C THR A 393 -7.98 -20.71 44.54
N LYS A 394 -7.86 -19.41 44.86
CA LYS A 394 -7.84 -18.90 46.24
C LYS A 394 -9.10 -19.34 47.00
N GLY A 395 -8.93 -20.01 48.14
CA GLY A 395 -10.03 -20.56 48.94
C GLY A 395 -10.66 -21.85 48.39
N GLY A 396 -10.13 -22.41 47.30
CA GLY A 396 -10.50 -23.72 46.77
C GLY A 396 -9.67 -24.87 47.36
N ASN A 397 -9.87 -26.09 46.84
CA ASN A 397 -9.08 -27.25 47.25
C ASN A 397 -7.70 -27.26 46.58
N LEU A 398 -6.67 -26.80 47.29
CA LEU A 398 -5.29 -26.74 46.78
C LEU A 398 -4.67 -28.12 46.50
N ARG A 399 -5.20 -29.21 47.06
CA ARG A 399 -4.69 -30.57 46.81
C ARG A 399 -5.18 -31.15 45.47
N ALA A 400 -6.23 -30.57 44.88
CA ALA A 400 -6.82 -31.03 43.62
C ALA A 400 -7.05 -29.84 42.66
N PRO A 401 -5.97 -29.26 42.09
CA PRO A 401 -6.07 -28.15 41.16
C PRO A 401 -6.74 -28.57 39.84
N LEU A 402 -7.40 -27.61 39.19
CA LEU A 402 -7.99 -27.82 37.85
C LEU A 402 -6.85 -27.93 36.83
N ARG A 403 -6.76 -29.06 36.12
CA ARG A 403 -5.79 -29.22 35.03
C ARG A 403 -6.42 -28.86 33.71
N VAL A 404 -5.87 -27.88 33.03
CA VAL A 404 -6.33 -27.43 31.71
C VAL A 404 -5.28 -27.78 30.68
N SER A 405 -5.67 -28.49 29.63
CA SER A 405 -4.76 -28.79 28.52
C SER A 405 -4.58 -27.56 27.64
N LYS A 406 -3.33 -27.29 27.24
CA LYS A 406 -2.98 -26.10 26.43
C LYS A 406 -3.77 -26.01 25.14
N ASN A 407 -4.08 -27.14 24.53
CA ASN A 407 -4.88 -27.15 23.30
C ASN A 407 -6.29 -26.58 23.46
N GLN A 408 -6.85 -26.64 24.68
CA GLN A 408 -8.16 -26.11 25.02
C GLN A 408 -8.10 -24.67 25.54
N PHE A 409 -6.92 -24.13 25.86
CA PHE A 409 -6.78 -22.75 26.34
C PHE A 409 -7.36 -21.74 25.36
N ALA A 410 -7.11 -21.91 24.06
CA ALA A 410 -7.57 -20.96 23.07
C ALA A 410 -9.10 -20.80 23.06
N GLY A 411 -9.84 -21.89 23.17
CA GLY A 411 -11.31 -21.84 23.23
C GLY A 411 -11.87 -21.45 24.60
N ARG A 412 -11.19 -21.81 25.69
CA ARG A 412 -11.69 -21.57 27.06
C ARG A 412 -11.33 -20.19 27.61
N VAL A 413 -10.15 -19.67 27.26
CA VAL A 413 -9.58 -18.45 27.85
C VAL A 413 -9.66 -17.27 26.89
N TRP A 414 -9.45 -17.52 25.59
CA TRP A 414 -9.44 -16.48 24.55
C TRP A 414 -10.62 -16.61 23.58
N GLY A 415 -11.71 -17.25 24.02
CA GLY A 415 -12.90 -17.53 23.22
C GLY A 415 -13.55 -16.28 22.62
N GLU A 416 -13.57 -15.18 23.37
CA GLU A 416 -14.22 -13.92 22.97
C GLU A 416 -13.34 -13.01 22.11
N THR A 417 -12.02 -13.24 22.06
CA THR A 417 -11.06 -12.35 21.40
C THR A 417 -10.52 -12.91 20.08
N ASP A 418 -9.70 -13.95 20.15
CA ASP A 418 -8.80 -14.39 19.07
C ASP A 418 -8.49 -15.89 19.17
N ALA A 419 -9.50 -16.69 19.50
CA ALA A 419 -9.37 -18.13 19.73
C ALA A 419 -8.74 -18.89 18.54
N THR A 420 -9.06 -18.50 17.30
CA THR A 420 -8.59 -19.22 16.10
C THR A 420 -7.09 -18.99 15.88
N GLU A 421 -6.67 -17.73 15.88
CA GLU A 421 -5.27 -17.32 15.74
C GLU A 421 -4.42 -17.81 16.92
N SER A 422 -4.95 -17.68 18.14
CA SER A 422 -4.29 -18.18 19.34
C SER A 422 -4.12 -19.70 19.31
N ARG A 423 -5.09 -20.46 18.77
CA ARG A 423 -4.98 -21.92 18.63
C ARG A 423 -3.82 -22.32 17.73
N GLN A 424 -3.63 -21.62 16.61
CA GLN A 424 -2.51 -21.87 15.69
C GLN A 424 -1.16 -21.68 16.38
N LEU A 425 -1.03 -20.64 17.20
CA LEU A 425 0.18 -20.37 17.96
C LEU A 425 0.41 -21.41 19.06
N VAL A 426 -0.65 -21.83 19.78
CA VAL A 426 -0.55 -22.92 20.76
C VAL A 426 -0.08 -24.21 20.10
N ASP A 427 -0.68 -24.60 18.97
CA ASP A 427 -0.26 -25.80 18.24
C ASP A 427 1.16 -25.68 17.70
N HIS A 428 1.61 -24.47 17.36
CA HIS A 428 2.98 -24.22 16.98
C HIS A 428 3.98 -24.51 18.11
N TYR A 429 3.76 -23.94 19.29
CA TYR A 429 4.65 -24.13 20.43
C TYR A 429 4.55 -25.53 21.05
N LEU A 430 3.43 -26.24 20.86
CA LEU A 430 3.30 -27.66 21.22
C LEU A 430 3.98 -28.62 20.22
N GLY A 431 4.39 -28.13 19.04
CA GLY A 431 4.98 -28.93 17.97
C GLY A 431 3.96 -29.69 17.11
N ASN A 432 2.67 -29.35 17.20
CA ASN A 432 1.61 -29.94 16.37
C ASN A 432 1.51 -29.28 14.98
N LEU A 433 1.94 -28.01 14.85
CA LEU A 433 1.88 -27.21 13.62
C LEU A 433 3.19 -26.46 13.38
N GLY A 434 3.72 -26.47 12.16
CA GLY A 434 4.89 -25.67 11.80
C GLY A 434 4.51 -24.37 11.12
N LEU A 435 4.32 -23.28 11.87
CA LEU A 435 4.14 -21.95 11.28
C LEU A 435 5.47 -21.45 10.71
N SER A 436 5.41 -20.79 9.54
CA SER A 436 6.56 -20.06 9.00
C SER A 436 6.93 -18.90 9.92
N ARG A 437 8.17 -18.39 9.82
CA ARG A 437 8.63 -17.25 10.64
C ARG A 437 7.75 -16.01 10.44
N LEU A 438 7.28 -15.80 9.21
CA LEU A 438 6.42 -14.69 8.85
C LEU A 438 5.03 -14.85 9.49
N GLU A 439 4.41 -16.03 9.34
CA GLU A 439 3.11 -16.33 9.96
C GLU A 439 3.17 -16.24 11.48
N LEU A 440 4.23 -16.76 12.10
CA LEU A 440 4.47 -16.70 13.54
C LEU A 440 4.47 -15.23 14.01
N ALA A 441 5.29 -14.38 13.38
CA ALA A 441 5.43 -12.98 13.80
C ALA A 441 4.13 -12.20 13.63
N VAL A 442 3.45 -12.34 12.51
CA VAL A 442 2.21 -11.60 12.19
C VAL A 442 1.05 -12.05 13.09
N THR A 443 0.87 -13.37 13.24
CA THR A 443 -0.21 -13.92 14.06
C THR A 443 0.02 -13.58 15.53
N ALA A 444 1.25 -13.69 16.02
CA ALA A 444 1.59 -13.34 17.40
C ALA A 444 1.40 -11.85 17.67
N LEU A 445 1.80 -10.97 16.75
CA LEU A 445 1.58 -9.52 16.89
C LEU A 445 0.09 -9.19 16.98
N LYS A 446 -0.72 -9.73 16.07
CA LYS A 446 -2.18 -9.52 16.08
C LYS A 446 -2.81 -9.97 17.41
N CYS A 447 -2.39 -11.14 17.91
CA CYS A 447 -2.82 -11.66 19.20
C CYS A 447 -2.43 -10.71 20.36
N LEU A 448 -1.20 -10.20 20.38
CA LEU A 448 -0.74 -9.29 21.44
C LEU A 448 -1.49 -7.95 21.46
N PHE A 449 -1.79 -7.37 20.29
CA PHE A 449 -2.54 -6.11 20.18
C PHE A 449 -4.03 -6.24 20.51
N ASN A 450 -4.60 -7.44 20.38
CA ASN A 450 -5.99 -7.71 20.80
C ASN A 450 -6.17 -7.85 22.32
N ARG A 451 -5.08 -7.85 23.08
CA ARG A 451 -5.10 -8.07 24.54
C ARG A 451 -4.96 -6.77 25.32
N TYR A 452 -5.54 -6.77 26.52
CA TYR A 452 -5.46 -5.64 27.44
C TYR A 452 -4.03 -5.48 27.97
N THR A 453 -3.57 -4.24 28.05
CA THR A 453 -2.27 -3.88 28.62
C THR A 453 -2.39 -2.60 29.44
N THR A 454 -1.63 -2.51 30.52
CA THR A 454 -1.35 -1.25 31.23
C THR A 454 -0.01 -0.75 30.70
N GLU A 455 -0.04 0.18 29.75
CA GLU A 455 1.16 0.68 29.07
C GLU A 455 2.12 1.35 30.08
N HIS A 456 3.28 0.72 30.29
CA HIS A 456 4.40 1.35 30.98
C HIS A 456 5.25 2.11 29.98
N LEU A 457 5.53 1.48 28.84
CA LEU A 457 6.12 2.10 27.66
C LEU A 457 5.15 2.05 26.49
N PRO A 458 5.17 3.06 25.60
CA PRO A 458 4.33 3.07 24.40
C PRO A 458 4.60 1.86 23.48
N GLY A 459 5.80 1.26 23.55
CA GLY A 459 6.19 0.09 22.75
C GLY A 459 5.86 -1.28 23.34
N ASP A 460 5.23 -1.37 24.52
CA ASP A 460 5.12 -2.63 25.30
C ASP A 460 4.52 -3.81 24.53
N GLN A 461 3.44 -3.57 23.78
CA GLN A 461 2.78 -4.60 22.98
C GLN A 461 3.68 -5.16 21.88
N ALA A 462 4.48 -4.30 21.25
CA ALA A 462 5.46 -4.74 20.27
C ALA A 462 6.62 -5.47 20.96
N TYR A 463 7.15 -4.94 22.07
CA TYR A 463 8.25 -5.57 22.79
C TYR A 463 7.90 -6.93 23.39
N ALA A 464 6.65 -7.16 23.79
CA ALA A 464 6.19 -8.49 24.23
C ALA A 464 6.43 -9.59 23.18
N LEU A 465 6.44 -9.24 21.88
CA LEU A 465 6.76 -10.17 20.80
C LEU A 465 8.17 -10.75 20.90
N MET A 466 9.13 -10.03 21.50
CA MET A 466 10.51 -10.50 21.62
C MET A 466 10.63 -11.80 22.45
N GLY A 467 9.69 -12.05 23.37
CA GLY A 467 9.64 -13.31 24.13
C GLY A 467 9.36 -14.53 23.25
N LEU A 468 8.62 -14.32 22.16
CA LEU A 468 8.22 -15.33 21.18
C LEU A 468 9.25 -15.52 20.06
N LEU A 469 10.06 -14.49 19.78
CA LEU A 469 11.10 -14.49 18.75
C LEU A 469 12.47 -14.97 19.27
N ARG A 470 13.42 -15.17 18.33
CA ARG A 470 14.76 -15.67 18.64
C ARG A 470 15.68 -14.59 19.22
N MET A 471 15.69 -13.41 18.61
CA MET A 471 16.57 -12.29 18.94
C MET A 471 15.81 -11.26 19.76
N ARG A 472 16.46 -10.71 20.78
CA ARG A 472 15.87 -9.75 21.72
C ARG A 472 16.73 -8.50 21.79
N PRO A 473 16.48 -7.51 20.92
CA PRO A 473 17.20 -6.25 20.97
C PRO A 473 16.88 -5.49 22.26
N GLN A 474 17.74 -4.55 22.63
CA GLN A 474 17.51 -3.73 23.82
C GLN A 474 16.30 -2.82 23.62
N VAL A 475 15.46 -2.78 24.65
CA VAL A 475 14.29 -1.90 24.73
C VAL A 475 14.74 -0.45 24.80
N ASP A 476 14.05 0.40 24.05
CA ASP A 476 14.25 1.84 24.03
C ASP A 476 12.95 2.50 24.46
N GLN A 477 12.99 3.22 25.57
CA GLN A 477 11.85 3.91 26.17
C GLN A 477 11.24 4.98 25.27
N THR A 478 12.01 5.47 24.28
CA THR A 478 11.56 6.49 23.33
C THR A 478 10.95 5.91 22.05
N ASP A 479 10.89 4.58 21.91
CA ASP A 479 10.27 3.94 20.74
C ASP A 479 8.75 3.95 20.82
N THR A 480 8.11 4.36 19.72
CA THR A 480 6.69 4.12 19.48
C THR A 480 6.41 2.62 19.25
N PRO A 481 5.14 2.17 19.29
CA PRO A 481 4.78 0.78 18.95
C PRO A 481 5.37 0.31 17.61
N PHE A 482 5.29 1.15 16.58
CA PHE A 482 5.81 0.81 15.26
C PHE A 482 7.34 0.78 15.22
N GLN A 483 8.03 1.71 15.90
CA GLN A 483 9.49 1.71 15.97
C GLN A 483 10.03 0.50 16.73
N ALA A 484 9.40 0.14 17.85
CA ALA A 484 9.72 -1.06 18.61
C ALA A 484 9.55 -2.32 17.74
N PHE A 485 8.45 -2.41 16.99
CA PHE A 485 8.23 -3.50 16.03
C PHE A 485 9.28 -3.52 14.90
N ALA A 486 9.60 -2.36 14.31
CA ALA A 486 10.62 -2.25 13.26
C ALA A 486 12.00 -2.68 13.77
N ARG A 487 12.34 -2.35 15.03
CA ARG A 487 13.56 -2.79 15.71
C ARG A 487 13.59 -4.31 15.84
N LEU A 488 12.49 -4.91 16.30
CA LEU A 488 12.37 -6.37 16.39
C LEU A 488 12.48 -7.05 15.04
N SER A 489 11.83 -6.51 14.01
CA SER A 489 11.88 -7.03 12.64
C SER A 489 13.26 -6.91 11.99
N LEU A 490 14.08 -5.93 12.38
CA LEU A 490 15.45 -5.76 11.87
C LEU A 490 16.48 -6.63 12.62
N ALA A 491 16.23 -6.86 13.92
CA ALA A 491 17.05 -7.72 14.76
C ALA A 491 16.80 -9.21 14.44
N ASN A 492 15.55 -9.57 14.14
CA ASN A 492 15.15 -10.93 13.78
C ASN A 492 15.08 -11.12 12.27
N ASP A 493 15.60 -12.24 11.78
CA ASP A 493 15.40 -12.65 10.38
C ASP A 493 13.95 -13.11 10.14
N SER A 494 13.09 -12.13 9.92
CA SER A 494 11.63 -12.26 9.77
C SER A 494 11.19 -12.29 8.31
N ASP A 495 12.05 -12.78 7.40
CA ASP A 495 11.76 -12.90 5.96
C ASP A 495 11.27 -11.59 5.32
N LYS A 496 11.95 -10.48 5.65
CA LYS A 496 11.65 -9.12 5.15
C LYS A 496 10.20 -8.68 5.40
N LEU A 497 9.67 -9.02 6.58
CA LEU A 497 8.30 -8.73 7.00
C LEU A 497 7.91 -7.26 6.81
N LEU A 498 8.77 -6.33 7.24
CA LEU A 498 8.48 -4.90 7.18
C LEU A 498 8.45 -4.38 5.74
N GLU A 499 9.36 -4.85 4.89
CA GLU A 499 9.38 -4.55 3.45
C GLU A 499 8.11 -5.03 2.75
N ARG A 500 7.64 -6.25 3.08
CA ARG A 500 6.39 -6.81 2.56
C ARG A 500 5.19 -5.98 3.00
N TYR A 501 5.14 -5.61 4.29
CA TYR A 501 4.05 -4.81 4.85
C TYR A 501 3.93 -3.43 4.19
N LEU A 502 5.05 -2.75 3.89
CA LEU A 502 5.00 -1.45 3.19
C LEU A 502 4.34 -1.53 1.81
N CYS A 503 4.42 -2.70 1.17
CA CYS A 503 3.85 -2.99 -0.15
C CYS A 503 2.37 -3.41 -0.09
N THR A 504 1.77 -3.50 1.10
CA THR A 504 0.33 -3.71 1.27
C THR A 504 -0.44 -2.40 1.17
N LEU A 505 -1.67 -2.44 0.67
CA LEU A 505 -2.64 -1.35 0.73
C LEU A 505 -3.63 -1.68 1.86
N PRO A 506 -3.76 -0.88 2.92
CA PRO A 506 -4.76 -1.13 3.94
C PRO A 506 -6.16 -1.12 3.32
N ALA A 507 -7.03 -2.03 3.77
CA ALA A 507 -8.41 -2.15 3.31
C ALA A 507 -9.27 -0.95 3.71
N SER A 508 -8.94 -0.31 4.84
CA SER A 508 -9.55 0.95 5.26
C SER A 508 -8.50 1.99 5.67
N PRO A 509 -8.74 3.30 5.48
CA PRO A 509 -7.80 4.35 5.89
C PRO A 509 -7.51 4.36 7.40
N THR A 510 -8.43 3.83 8.22
CA THR A 510 -8.33 3.77 9.68
C THR A 510 -7.79 2.43 10.18
N GLN A 511 -7.39 1.52 9.28
CA GLN A 511 -6.84 0.22 9.64
C GLN A 511 -5.55 0.41 10.46
N PRO A 512 -5.45 -0.20 11.65
CA PRO A 512 -4.24 -0.10 12.44
C PRO A 512 -3.09 -0.83 11.74
N TRP A 513 -1.86 -0.37 11.93
CA TRP A 513 -0.69 -0.90 11.21
C TRP A 513 -0.34 -2.36 11.55
N TYR A 514 -0.76 -2.85 12.73
CA TYR A 514 -0.54 -4.24 13.14
C TYR A 514 -1.51 -5.22 12.46
N ASP A 515 -2.64 -4.72 11.95
CA ASP A 515 -3.50 -5.48 11.05
C ASP A 515 -2.90 -5.37 9.64
N MET A 516 -2.17 -6.40 9.22
CA MET A 516 -1.44 -6.39 7.95
C MET A 516 -2.29 -6.95 6.78
N ALA A 517 -3.62 -6.83 6.86
CA ALA A 517 -4.52 -7.19 5.77
C ALA A 517 -4.34 -6.26 4.55
N ASP A 518 -4.36 -6.84 3.35
CA ASP A 518 -4.19 -6.13 2.08
C ASP A 518 -5.53 -5.98 1.35
N ALA A 519 -5.78 -4.82 0.75
CA ALA A 519 -6.98 -4.52 -0.03
C ALA A 519 -7.09 -5.36 -1.32
N TYR A 520 -5.99 -5.95 -1.78
CA TYR A 520 -5.98 -6.91 -2.89
C TYR A 520 -6.18 -8.36 -2.42
N HIS A 521 -6.41 -8.58 -1.12
CA HIS A 521 -6.55 -9.89 -0.47
C HIS A 521 -5.32 -10.81 -0.60
N SER A 522 -4.15 -10.24 -0.90
CA SER A 522 -2.88 -10.95 -0.96
C SER A 522 -2.35 -11.21 0.43
N ARG A 523 -1.73 -12.36 0.65
CA ARG A 523 -1.04 -12.64 1.90
C ARG A 523 0.36 -12.03 1.84
N LEU A 524 0.94 -11.73 3.00
CA LEU A 524 2.28 -11.13 3.05
C LEU A 524 3.35 -12.03 2.41
N TRP A 525 3.22 -13.35 2.52
CA TRP A 525 4.16 -14.29 1.89
C TRP A 525 4.07 -14.32 0.36
N ASP A 526 2.95 -13.89 -0.24
CA ASP A 526 2.78 -13.78 -1.69
C ASP A 526 3.49 -12.56 -2.30
N ILE A 527 3.90 -11.62 -1.45
CA ILE A 527 4.58 -10.38 -1.83
C ILE A 527 6.09 -10.56 -1.70
N GLU A 528 6.83 -10.51 -2.80
CA GLU A 528 8.28 -10.70 -2.81
C GLU A 528 9.02 -9.36 -2.94
N PRO A 529 9.68 -8.84 -1.88
CA PRO A 529 10.30 -7.52 -1.89
C PRO A 529 11.69 -7.47 -2.53
N TYR A 530 11.93 -6.44 -3.33
CA TYR A 530 13.23 -6.08 -3.90
C TYR A 530 14.03 -5.13 -3.02
N CYS A 531 13.33 -4.31 -2.24
CA CYS A 531 13.93 -3.35 -1.33
C CYS A 531 14.35 -4.01 -0.01
N GLN A 532 15.10 -3.24 0.78
CA GLN A 532 15.50 -3.59 2.14
C GLN A 532 15.33 -2.38 3.06
N VAL A 533 14.92 -2.60 4.30
CA VAL A 533 14.95 -1.59 5.35
C VAL A 533 16.39 -1.38 5.81
N ALA A 534 16.90 -0.17 5.59
CA ALA A 534 18.25 0.23 5.95
C ALA A 534 18.33 0.94 7.31
N ALA A 535 17.25 1.56 7.79
CA ALA A 535 17.26 2.25 9.08
C ALA A 535 15.85 2.50 9.65
N ILE A 536 15.78 2.75 10.96
CA ILE A 536 14.60 3.23 11.67
C ILE A 536 14.80 4.72 11.97
N CYS A 537 13.80 5.53 11.66
CA CYS A 537 13.79 6.97 11.90
C CYS A 537 12.74 7.34 12.97
N GLU A 538 12.78 8.59 13.42
CA GLU A 538 11.76 9.18 14.28
C GLU A 538 10.38 9.24 13.59
N ARG A 539 9.29 9.37 14.36
CA ARG A 539 7.92 9.56 13.85
C ARG A 539 7.41 8.44 12.92
N ASP A 540 7.60 7.20 13.31
CA ASP A 540 7.08 6.02 12.58
C ASP A 540 7.49 5.95 11.11
N THR A 541 8.75 6.28 10.86
CA THR A 541 9.34 6.23 9.51
C THR A 541 10.56 5.34 9.50
N ILE A 542 10.88 4.82 8.33
CA ILE A 542 12.04 3.98 8.09
C ILE A 542 12.77 4.43 6.83
N VAL A 543 14.02 4.03 6.66
CA VAL A 543 14.77 4.24 5.43
C VAL A 543 14.74 2.96 4.61
N LEU A 544 14.25 3.05 3.38
CA LEU A 544 14.31 1.97 2.39
C LEU A 544 15.47 2.19 1.43
N ASP A 545 16.11 1.09 1.04
CA ASP A 545 17.12 1.05 0.00
C ASP A 545 16.76 0.01 -1.07
N GLY A 546 17.27 0.19 -2.29
CA GLY A 546 17.13 -0.77 -3.38
C GLY A 546 15.83 -0.72 -4.19
N ALA A 547 14.89 0.18 -3.87
CA ALA A 547 13.68 0.36 -4.67
C ALA A 547 13.98 1.09 -6.00
N ARG A 548 13.20 0.79 -7.03
CA ARG A 548 13.20 1.57 -8.28
C ARG A 548 12.08 2.59 -8.25
N GLY A 549 12.31 3.80 -8.73
CA GLY A 549 11.33 4.87 -8.58
C GLY A 549 11.17 5.72 -9.83
N ALA A 550 9.98 6.31 -9.94
CA ALA A 550 9.63 7.26 -10.99
C ALA A 550 8.82 8.44 -10.42
N SER A 551 9.08 9.64 -10.95
CA SER A 551 8.31 10.84 -10.62
C SER A 551 7.01 10.89 -11.41
N ILE A 552 5.90 11.24 -10.75
CA ILE A 552 4.61 11.45 -11.42
C ILE A 552 4.47 12.93 -11.81
N ARG A 553 4.08 13.17 -13.06
CA ARG A 553 3.84 14.52 -13.57
C ARG A 553 2.37 14.92 -13.45
N TRP A 554 2.09 15.74 -12.44
CA TRP A 554 0.74 16.23 -12.14
C TRP A 554 0.36 17.52 -12.86
N LYS A 555 1.33 18.36 -13.22
CA LYS A 555 1.05 19.73 -13.69
C LYS A 555 0.37 19.78 -15.06
N SER A 556 0.85 18.97 -16.00
CA SER A 556 0.30 18.89 -17.36
C SER A 556 0.90 17.70 -18.08
N PHE A 557 0.19 17.20 -19.08
CA PHE A 557 0.78 16.32 -20.09
C PHE A 557 1.94 17.02 -20.83
N PHE A 558 2.74 16.25 -21.55
CA PHE A 558 3.68 16.73 -22.55
C PHE A 558 3.59 15.85 -23.80
N PRO A 559 3.99 16.33 -24.99
CA PRO A 559 4.01 15.52 -26.20
C PRO A 559 4.92 14.30 -26.02
N VAL A 560 4.34 13.11 -26.10
CA VAL A 560 5.05 11.84 -25.89
C VAL A 560 5.75 11.42 -27.17
N GLY A 561 7.06 11.18 -27.11
CA GLY A 561 7.82 10.61 -28.22
C GLY A 561 7.43 9.15 -28.47
N PHE A 562 7.24 8.77 -29.72
CA PHE A 562 7.00 7.38 -30.09
C PHE A 562 7.55 7.06 -31.47
N THR A 563 7.89 5.80 -31.70
CA THR A 563 8.23 5.26 -33.01
C THR A 563 7.09 4.43 -33.57
N THR A 564 7.04 4.35 -34.90
CA THR A 564 6.11 3.49 -35.62
C THR A 564 6.86 2.59 -36.58
N GLY A 565 6.46 1.33 -36.70
CA GLY A 565 7.11 0.38 -37.60
C GLY A 565 7.12 0.86 -39.06
N PHE A 566 8.11 0.39 -39.82
CA PHE A 566 8.26 0.72 -41.23
C PHE A 566 7.04 0.24 -42.04
N SER A 567 6.48 1.12 -42.86
CA SER A 567 5.34 0.82 -43.72
C SER A 567 5.37 1.67 -44.98
N TRP A 568 5.53 1.03 -46.14
CA TRP A 568 5.50 1.70 -47.45
C TRP A 568 4.21 2.50 -47.67
N LYS A 569 3.07 1.98 -47.22
CA LYS A 569 1.77 2.68 -47.30
C LYS A 569 1.78 3.98 -46.50
N ARG A 570 2.39 3.96 -45.30
CA ARG A 570 2.52 5.13 -44.43
C ARG A 570 3.49 6.16 -45.01
N SER A 571 4.66 5.72 -45.49
CA SER A 571 5.64 6.60 -46.12
C SER A 571 5.07 7.29 -47.36
N PHE A 572 4.34 6.54 -48.21
CA PHE A 572 3.65 7.10 -49.36
C PHE A 572 2.56 8.09 -48.94
N ALA A 573 1.74 7.75 -47.93
CA ALA A 573 0.70 8.66 -47.43
C ALA A 573 1.28 9.96 -46.87
N VAL A 574 2.36 9.89 -46.10
CA VAL A 574 3.09 11.06 -45.59
C VAL A 574 3.63 11.90 -46.76
N LEU A 575 4.28 11.27 -47.75
CA LEU A 575 4.84 11.96 -48.91
C LEU A 575 3.75 12.67 -49.72
N CYS A 576 2.62 12.01 -50.00
CA CYS A 576 1.48 12.61 -50.69
C CYS A 576 0.91 13.79 -49.91
N MET A 577 0.73 13.66 -48.60
CA MET A 577 0.16 14.72 -47.76
C MET A 577 1.09 15.94 -47.63
N GLN A 578 2.40 15.72 -47.45
CA GLN A 578 3.38 16.79 -47.32
C GLN A 578 3.54 17.60 -48.62
N ASN A 579 3.53 16.92 -49.77
CA ASN A 579 3.72 17.57 -51.07
C ASN A 579 2.41 18.03 -51.72
N ASN A 580 1.24 17.76 -51.14
CA ASN A 580 -0.04 18.11 -51.76
C ASN A 580 -0.17 19.63 -52.00
N GLY A 581 0.21 20.43 -51.01
CA GLY A 581 0.15 21.90 -51.10
C GLY A 581 1.09 22.46 -52.17
N THR A 582 2.31 21.91 -52.30
CA THR A 582 3.27 22.34 -53.32
C THR A 582 2.82 21.94 -54.72
N ILE A 583 2.29 20.72 -54.89
CA ILE A 583 1.72 20.25 -56.17
C ILE A 583 0.55 21.15 -56.59
N PHE A 584 -0.32 21.54 -55.66
CA PHE A 584 -1.44 22.44 -55.93
C PHE A 584 -0.99 23.83 -56.38
N VAL A 585 0.00 24.43 -55.70
CA VAL A 585 0.56 25.74 -56.08
C VAL A 585 1.25 25.67 -57.44
N VAL A 586 2.07 24.64 -57.69
CA VAL A 586 2.73 24.42 -58.99
C VAL A 586 1.70 24.25 -60.10
N ALA A 587 0.61 23.51 -59.86
CA ALA A 587 -0.48 23.36 -60.82
C ALA A 587 -1.12 24.71 -61.20
N ILE A 588 -1.43 25.55 -60.21
CA ILE A 588 -2.00 26.89 -60.46
C ILE A 588 -1.01 27.76 -61.23
N VAL A 589 0.27 27.78 -60.84
CA VAL A 589 1.30 28.58 -61.51
C VAL A 589 1.45 28.14 -62.97
N LEU A 590 1.56 26.83 -63.24
CA LEU A 590 1.67 26.29 -64.60
C LEU A 590 0.45 26.61 -65.48
N LEU A 591 -0.76 26.58 -64.91
CA LEU A 591 -1.99 26.96 -65.63
C LEU A 591 -2.01 28.46 -65.93
N SER A 592 -1.65 29.30 -64.97
CA SER A 592 -1.65 30.76 -65.11
C SER A 592 -0.54 31.32 -66.02
N ALA A 593 0.65 30.70 -66.01
CA ALA A 593 1.81 31.13 -66.78
C ALA A 593 1.88 30.49 -68.18
N SER A 594 0.88 29.70 -68.57
CA SER A 594 0.93 28.88 -69.78
C SER A 594 1.00 29.69 -71.08
N MET A 595 0.60 30.97 -71.09
CA MET A 595 0.63 31.89 -72.26
C MET A 595 0.31 31.22 -73.62
N GLY A 596 -0.66 30.29 -73.64
CA GLY A 596 -1.09 29.58 -74.86
C GLY A 596 -0.28 28.32 -75.24
N ASN A 597 0.68 27.87 -74.43
CA ASN A 597 1.38 26.61 -74.65
C ASN A 597 0.53 25.40 -74.18
N PRO A 598 0.01 24.56 -75.11
CA PRO A 598 -0.90 23.47 -74.77
C PRO A 598 -0.24 22.39 -73.90
N ALA A 599 1.08 22.19 -74.00
CA ALA A 599 1.78 21.20 -73.20
C ALA A 599 1.83 21.59 -71.71
N LEU A 600 2.05 22.87 -71.41
CA LEU A 600 2.05 23.38 -70.03
C LEU A 600 0.65 23.34 -69.41
N VAL A 601 -0.39 23.60 -70.20
CA VAL A 601 -1.79 23.46 -69.77
C VAL A 601 -2.10 22.01 -69.40
N VAL A 602 -1.69 21.04 -70.23
CA VAL A 602 -1.92 19.60 -69.94
C VAL A 602 -1.19 19.18 -68.66
N VAL A 603 0.08 19.56 -68.48
CA VAL A 603 0.84 19.24 -67.27
C VAL A 603 0.22 19.89 -66.02
N GLY A 604 -0.21 21.16 -66.12
CA GLY A 604 -0.92 21.86 -65.06
C GLY A 604 -2.24 21.21 -64.68
N LEU A 605 -3.03 20.77 -65.67
CA LEU A 605 -4.29 20.04 -65.45
C LEU A 605 -4.07 18.69 -64.77
N VAL A 606 -3.07 17.91 -65.20
CA VAL A 606 -2.73 16.62 -64.57
C VAL A 606 -2.29 16.82 -63.12
N ALA A 607 -1.45 17.81 -62.85
CA ALA A 607 -1.02 18.15 -61.49
C ALA A 607 -2.19 18.60 -60.60
N LEU A 608 -3.13 19.37 -61.15
CA LEU A 608 -4.34 19.79 -60.44
C LEU A 608 -5.25 18.60 -60.10
N LEU A 609 -5.50 17.71 -61.06
CA LEU A 609 -6.29 16.49 -60.83
C LEU A 609 -5.65 15.58 -59.78
N LEU A 610 -4.32 15.47 -59.78
CA LEU A 610 -3.59 14.71 -58.78
C LEU A 610 -3.72 15.33 -57.38
N ALA A 611 -3.60 16.65 -57.26
CA ALA A 611 -3.79 17.36 -56.00
C ALA A 611 -5.23 17.20 -55.45
N LEU A 612 -6.23 17.26 -56.34
CA LEU A 612 -7.64 17.02 -55.99
C LEU A 612 -7.87 15.56 -55.55
N ALA A 613 -7.26 14.58 -56.24
CA ALA A 613 -7.36 13.18 -55.85
C ALA A 613 -6.75 12.92 -54.45
N VAL A 614 -5.58 13.49 -54.16
CA VAL A 614 -4.95 13.41 -52.83
C VAL A 614 -5.83 14.07 -51.76
N TRP A 615 -6.47 15.20 -52.10
CA TRP A 615 -7.41 15.87 -51.21
C TRP A 615 -8.65 15.02 -50.89
N VAL A 616 -9.25 14.39 -51.92
CA VAL A 616 -10.39 13.48 -51.76
C VAL A 616 -10.01 12.25 -50.90
N HIS A 617 -8.81 11.70 -51.10
CA HIS A 617 -8.32 10.57 -50.32
C HIS A 617 -7.71 10.95 -48.96
N SER A 618 -7.67 12.25 -48.62
CA SER A 618 -7.02 12.73 -47.40
C SER A 618 -7.51 12.06 -46.09
N PRO A 619 -8.81 11.73 -45.89
CA PRO A 619 -9.21 11.03 -44.66
C PRO A 619 -8.58 9.64 -44.54
N THR A 620 -8.43 8.92 -45.66
CA THR A 620 -7.81 7.58 -45.67
C THR A 620 -6.30 7.67 -45.49
N LEU A 621 -5.67 8.68 -46.09
CA LEU A 621 -4.24 8.94 -45.96
C LEU A 621 -3.89 9.34 -44.52
N ILE A 622 -4.64 10.24 -43.90
CA ILE A 622 -4.46 10.63 -42.49
C ILE A 622 -4.66 9.43 -41.56
N ARG A 623 -5.65 8.55 -41.82
CA ARG A 623 -5.86 7.31 -41.05
C ARG A 623 -4.66 6.38 -41.15
N THR A 624 -4.07 6.27 -42.34
CA THR A 624 -2.88 5.45 -42.59
C THR A 624 -1.64 6.07 -41.93
N THR A 625 -1.55 7.39 -41.92
CA THR A 625 -0.41 8.15 -41.37
C THR A 625 -0.39 8.16 -39.85
N TYR A 626 -1.51 8.43 -39.18
CA TYR A 626 -1.56 8.57 -37.72
C TYR A 626 -2.13 7.36 -37.01
N GLY A 627 -2.82 6.46 -37.74
CA GLY A 627 -3.30 5.20 -37.20
C GLY A 627 -2.20 4.15 -37.01
N GLY A 628 -2.60 2.99 -36.51
CA GLY A 628 -1.71 1.85 -36.26
C GLY A 628 -1.15 1.78 -34.84
N LYS A 629 -0.38 0.73 -34.58
CA LYS A 629 0.25 0.45 -33.28
C LYS A 629 1.57 1.23 -33.14
N LEU A 630 1.89 1.61 -31.92
CA LEU A 630 3.15 2.24 -31.56
C LEU A 630 4.15 1.15 -31.15
N ALA A 631 5.42 1.28 -31.56
CA ALA A 631 6.44 0.25 -31.34
C ALA A 631 7.34 0.58 -30.13
N GLU A 632 7.79 1.82 -30.01
CA GLU A 632 8.50 2.32 -28.83
C GLU A 632 7.85 3.61 -28.39
N VAL A 633 7.44 3.69 -27.11
CA VAL A 633 6.80 4.88 -26.57
C VAL A 633 7.60 5.35 -25.36
N GLN A 634 7.83 6.66 -25.28
CA GLN A 634 8.44 7.28 -24.13
C GLN A 634 7.63 6.95 -22.87
N ALA A 635 8.27 6.28 -21.92
CA ALA A 635 7.68 5.97 -20.63
C ALA A 635 7.46 7.25 -19.82
N ALA A 636 6.22 7.53 -19.45
CA ALA A 636 5.85 8.70 -18.69
C ALA A 636 4.63 8.39 -17.81
N LEU A 637 4.68 8.88 -16.58
CA LEU A 637 3.57 8.81 -15.63
C LEU A 637 2.95 10.20 -15.52
N PHE A 638 1.70 10.32 -15.97
CA PHE A 638 0.91 11.52 -15.75
C PHE A 638 -0.16 11.26 -14.71
N GLY A 639 -0.41 12.25 -13.86
CA GLY A 639 -1.49 12.20 -12.89
C GLY A 639 -2.44 13.36 -13.07
N PHE A 640 -3.73 13.12 -12.85
CA PHE A 640 -4.72 14.19 -12.65
C PHE A 640 -5.74 13.82 -11.57
N GLU A 641 -6.33 14.83 -10.94
CA GLU A 641 -7.39 14.71 -9.93
C GLU A 641 -8.75 14.54 -10.62
N GLY A 642 -9.53 13.56 -10.17
CA GLY A 642 -10.83 13.21 -10.73
C GLY A 642 -10.78 12.20 -11.87
N TYR A 643 -11.93 12.05 -12.53
CA TYR A 643 -12.16 11.10 -13.62
C TYR A 643 -12.21 11.81 -14.98
N VAL A 644 -11.52 11.23 -15.95
CA VAL A 644 -11.64 11.55 -17.38
C VAL A 644 -11.57 10.25 -18.16
N ASN A 645 -12.50 10.04 -19.09
CA ASN A 645 -12.56 8.82 -19.87
C ASN A 645 -11.34 8.63 -20.80
N ALA A 646 -11.02 7.37 -21.10
CA ALA A 646 -9.81 7.03 -21.84
C ALA A 646 -9.68 7.73 -23.21
N PRO A 647 -10.75 7.82 -24.03
CA PRO A 647 -10.70 8.52 -25.30
C PRO A 647 -10.34 10.00 -25.20
N ALA A 648 -10.79 10.71 -24.14
CA ALA A 648 -10.45 12.12 -23.95
C ALA A 648 -9.00 12.32 -23.49
N VAL A 649 -8.48 11.41 -22.66
CA VAL A 649 -7.06 11.40 -22.28
C VAL A 649 -6.17 11.13 -23.49
N GLU A 650 -6.53 10.13 -24.32
CA GLU A 650 -5.81 9.80 -25.56
C GLU A 650 -5.78 10.99 -26.52
N ARG A 651 -6.94 11.63 -26.74
CA ARG A 651 -7.06 12.84 -27.56
C ARG A 651 -6.20 13.98 -27.03
N SER A 652 -6.09 14.13 -25.72
CA SER A 652 -5.30 15.18 -25.09
C SER A 652 -3.79 14.99 -25.27
N ILE A 653 -3.32 13.74 -25.25
CA ILE A 653 -1.88 13.41 -25.39
C ILE A 653 -1.47 13.28 -26.86
N PHE A 654 -2.18 12.44 -27.63
CA PHE A 654 -1.82 12.06 -28.99
C PHE A 654 -2.55 12.85 -30.08
N GLY A 655 -3.55 13.68 -29.71
CA GLY A 655 -4.30 14.53 -30.64
C GLY A 655 -5.51 13.87 -31.29
N GLY A 656 -5.65 12.54 -31.19
CA GLY A 656 -6.81 11.79 -31.66
C GLY A 656 -7.07 10.59 -30.74
N CYS A 657 -8.23 9.95 -30.91
CA CYS A 657 -8.58 8.71 -30.22
C CYS A 657 -8.42 7.54 -31.20
N PHE A 658 -7.45 6.67 -30.96
CA PHE A 658 -7.15 5.51 -31.80
C PHE A 658 -7.41 4.20 -31.05
N GLY A 659 -7.96 4.26 -29.84
CA GLY A 659 -8.21 3.08 -29.01
C GLY A 659 -6.91 2.46 -28.49
N ARG A 660 -5.85 3.27 -28.32
CA ARG A 660 -4.56 2.78 -27.80
C ARG A 660 -4.51 2.74 -26.28
N LEU A 661 -5.17 3.70 -25.63
CA LEU A 661 -5.24 3.76 -24.17
C LEU A 661 -6.45 2.95 -23.68
N GLY A 662 -6.19 2.04 -22.73
CA GLY A 662 -7.21 1.24 -22.06
C GLY A 662 -7.24 1.49 -20.56
N TRP A 663 -8.28 1.00 -19.88
CA TRP A 663 -8.30 0.94 -18.42
C TRP A 663 -7.51 -0.27 -17.94
N SER A 664 -6.80 -0.14 -16.82
CA SER A 664 -6.07 -1.28 -16.24
C SER A 664 -7.03 -2.34 -15.71
N VAL A 665 -6.66 -3.60 -15.90
CA VAL A 665 -7.49 -4.76 -15.53
C VAL A 665 -7.56 -4.95 -14.01
N ASN A 666 -6.42 -4.76 -13.34
CA ASN A 666 -6.20 -5.04 -11.93
C ASN A 666 -5.16 -4.10 -11.30
N GLY A 667 -5.00 -2.88 -11.84
CA GLY A 667 -4.00 -1.92 -11.40
C GLY A 667 -4.29 -1.28 -10.04
N SER A 668 -5.55 -1.30 -9.61
CA SER A 668 -6.04 -0.78 -8.33
C SER A 668 -7.28 -1.56 -7.84
N PRO A 669 -7.71 -1.41 -6.57
CA PRO A 669 -8.98 -1.99 -6.11
C PRO A 669 -10.22 -1.42 -6.83
N LEU A 670 -10.10 -0.24 -7.45
CA LEU A 670 -11.16 0.37 -8.26
C LEU A 670 -11.20 -0.16 -9.70
N SER A 671 -10.17 -0.90 -10.12
CA SER A 671 -10.11 -1.45 -11.48
C SER A 671 -11.26 -2.43 -11.70
N ARG A 672 -11.82 -2.43 -12.92
CA ARG A 672 -12.89 -3.33 -13.33
C ARG A 672 -12.49 -4.02 -14.62
N SER A 673 -12.81 -5.30 -14.73
CA SER A 673 -12.52 -6.07 -15.94
C SER A 673 -13.65 -7.03 -16.27
N THR A 674 -13.78 -7.33 -17.56
CA THR A 674 -14.74 -8.28 -18.10
C THR A 674 -14.03 -9.26 -19.02
N VAL A 675 -14.53 -10.49 -19.11
CA VAL A 675 -14.04 -11.48 -20.07
C VAL A 675 -14.82 -11.31 -21.37
N ASN A 676 -14.12 -11.16 -22.49
CA ASN A 676 -14.74 -11.04 -23.81
C ASN A 676 -15.19 -12.40 -24.35
N GLU A 677 -15.84 -12.40 -25.53
CA GLU A 677 -16.32 -13.62 -26.21
C GLU A 677 -15.18 -14.60 -26.56
N PHE A 678 -13.93 -14.14 -26.56
CA PHE A 678 -12.74 -14.94 -26.85
C PHE A 678 -12.01 -15.47 -25.60
N GLY A 679 -12.56 -15.22 -24.40
CA GLY A 679 -11.92 -15.63 -23.14
C GLY A 679 -10.81 -14.71 -22.64
N GLU A 680 -10.59 -13.56 -23.28
CA GLU A 680 -9.59 -12.57 -22.90
C GLU A 680 -10.15 -11.60 -21.86
N ARG A 681 -9.35 -11.23 -20.86
CA ARG A 681 -9.74 -10.28 -19.82
C ARG A 681 -9.35 -8.86 -20.24
N ILE A 682 -10.34 -7.98 -20.35
CA ILE A 682 -10.17 -6.59 -20.79
C ILE A 682 -10.60 -5.64 -19.67
N GLY A 683 -9.84 -4.57 -19.46
CA GLY A 683 -10.19 -3.52 -18.52
C GLY A 683 -11.35 -2.67 -19.05
N VAL A 684 -12.31 -2.39 -18.18
CA VAL A 684 -13.49 -1.57 -18.51
C VAL A 684 -13.47 -0.32 -17.65
N ASP A 685 -14.14 0.74 -18.14
CA ASP A 685 -14.26 1.98 -17.39
C ASP A 685 -14.83 1.71 -15.98
N PRO A 686 -14.07 2.04 -14.92
CA PRO A 686 -14.50 1.81 -13.55
C PRO A 686 -15.83 2.48 -13.21
N THR A 687 -16.17 3.62 -13.83
CA THR A 687 -17.40 4.38 -13.54
C THR A 687 -18.67 3.73 -14.11
N LYS A 688 -18.54 2.65 -14.90
CA LYS A 688 -19.67 1.79 -15.25
C LYS A 688 -20.23 1.05 -14.05
N ASP A 689 -19.42 0.82 -13.03
CA ASP A 689 -19.86 0.32 -11.73
C ASP A 689 -20.53 1.47 -10.94
N PRO A 690 -21.82 1.37 -10.58
CA PRO A 690 -22.52 2.40 -9.81
C PRO A 690 -21.82 2.78 -8.50
N ALA A 691 -21.19 1.82 -7.82
CA ALA A 691 -20.50 2.08 -6.56
C ALA A 691 -19.28 2.99 -6.77
N VAL A 692 -18.51 2.73 -7.83
CA VAL A 692 -17.33 3.53 -8.17
C VAL A 692 -17.75 4.91 -8.68
N ARG A 693 -18.84 4.99 -9.44
CA ARG A 693 -19.40 6.28 -9.89
C ARG A 693 -19.82 7.15 -8.71
N GLN A 694 -20.48 6.56 -7.72
CA GLN A 694 -20.85 7.28 -6.50
C GLN A 694 -19.62 7.80 -5.75
N LEU A 695 -18.57 6.97 -5.61
CA LEU A 695 -17.30 7.40 -5.01
C LEU A 695 -16.67 8.59 -5.75
N VAL A 696 -16.77 8.63 -7.08
CA VAL A 696 -16.27 9.76 -7.89
C VAL A 696 -17.07 11.03 -7.60
N GLU A 697 -18.39 10.95 -7.51
CA GLU A 697 -19.24 12.10 -7.17
C GLU A 697 -19.01 12.58 -5.74
N ASP A 698 -18.96 11.68 -4.76
CA ASP A 698 -18.71 12.01 -3.35
C ASP A 698 -17.34 12.69 -3.17
N SER A 699 -16.32 12.24 -3.92
CA SER A 699 -14.98 12.81 -3.87
C SER A 699 -14.90 14.27 -4.33
N LYS A 700 -15.90 14.78 -5.07
CA LYS A 700 -15.94 16.19 -5.50
C LYS A 700 -16.09 17.15 -4.32
N HIS A 701 -16.65 16.67 -3.21
CA HIS A 701 -16.90 17.44 -1.98
C HIS A 701 -15.88 17.19 -0.87
N ALA A 702 -14.83 16.39 -1.14
CA ALA A 702 -13.79 16.04 -0.18
C ALA A 702 -13.04 17.29 0.34
N ARG A 703 -12.76 17.32 1.65
CA ARG A 703 -11.97 18.36 2.33
C ARG A 703 -10.47 18.00 2.30
N PRO A 704 -9.57 18.86 2.82
CA PRO A 704 -8.17 18.45 3.01
C PRO A 704 -8.08 17.29 4.01
N GLY A 705 -7.36 16.22 3.64
CA GLY A 705 -7.21 15.02 4.47
C GLY A 705 -8.12 13.86 4.03
N ASP A 706 -9.31 14.19 3.50
CA ASP A 706 -10.25 13.19 2.99
C ASP A 706 -9.72 12.46 1.74
N MET A 707 -10.16 11.22 1.55
CA MET A 707 -9.85 10.42 0.37
C MET A 707 -10.46 11.04 -0.89
N ARG A 708 -9.63 11.15 -1.94
CA ARG A 708 -9.99 11.69 -3.26
C ARG A 708 -9.70 10.69 -4.35
N ILE A 709 -10.35 10.89 -5.49
CA ILE A 709 -10.08 10.12 -6.70
C ILE A 709 -9.00 10.79 -7.53
N PHE A 710 -8.01 10.00 -7.92
CA PHE A 710 -6.98 10.37 -8.88
C PHE A 710 -6.90 9.34 -10.00
N THR A 711 -6.47 9.78 -11.17
CA THR A 711 -6.20 8.90 -12.31
C THR A 711 -4.74 9.00 -12.70
N LEU A 712 -4.06 7.85 -12.75
CA LEU A 712 -2.72 7.68 -13.27
C LEU A 712 -2.80 7.25 -14.74
N VAL A 713 -2.06 7.94 -15.60
CA VAL A 713 -1.86 7.60 -17.01
C VAL A 713 -0.43 7.11 -17.17
N ASP A 714 -0.28 5.84 -17.57
CA ASP A 714 1.01 5.29 -17.96
C ASP A 714 1.08 5.16 -19.48
N THR A 715 1.96 5.94 -20.10
CA THR A 715 2.12 5.94 -21.56
C THR A 715 2.97 4.78 -22.09
N TYR A 716 3.65 4.04 -21.23
CA TYR A 716 4.43 2.88 -21.63
C TYR A 716 3.54 1.63 -21.75
N SER A 717 2.76 1.33 -20.72
CA SER A 717 1.75 0.26 -20.76
C SER A 717 0.50 0.65 -21.54
N MET A 718 0.29 1.94 -21.80
CA MET A 718 -0.93 2.50 -22.38
C MET A 718 -2.17 2.25 -21.53
N GLU A 719 -2.02 2.31 -20.21
CA GLU A 719 -3.10 2.06 -19.27
C GLU A 719 -3.45 3.27 -18.41
N LEU A 720 -4.73 3.37 -18.08
CA LEU A 720 -5.30 4.27 -17.09
C LEU A 720 -5.64 3.51 -15.84
N THR A 721 -5.16 3.99 -14.69
CA THR A 721 -5.47 3.41 -13.39
C THR A 721 -6.09 4.47 -12.49
N MET A 722 -7.35 4.28 -12.11
CA MET A 722 -8.03 5.13 -11.15
C MET A 722 -7.80 4.60 -9.73
N PHE A 723 -7.53 5.48 -8.77
CA PHE A 723 -7.25 5.08 -7.38
C PHE A 723 -7.68 6.15 -6.38
N GLN A 724 -7.79 5.75 -5.12
CA GLN A 724 -8.03 6.65 -4.00
C GLN A 724 -6.74 6.99 -3.27
N ALA A 725 -6.61 8.26 -2.88
CA ALA A 725 -5.54 8.76 -2.02
C ALA A 725 -5.99 10.05 -1.32
N ALA A 726 -5.43 10.38 -0.16
CA ALA A 726 -5.72 11.65 0.52
C ALA A 726 -5.01 12.82 -0.18
N ARG A 727 -3.80 12.58 -0.69
CA ARG A 727 -2.99 13.58 -1.40
C ARG A 727 -2.49 13.01 -2.73
N PRO A 728 -2.23 13.86 -3.74
CA PRO A 728 -1.61 13.44 -5.00
C PRO A 728 -0.20 12.83 -4.74
N PRO A 729 0.03 11.55 -5.05
CA PRO A 729 1.36 10.95 -4.88
C PRO A 729 2.35 11.53 -5.89
N THR A 730 3.44 12.13 -5.44
CA THR A 730 4.43 12.80 -6.30
C THR A 730 5.39 11.83 -6.99
N CYS A 731 5.53 10.62 -6.44
CA CYS A 731 6.44 9.59 -6.93
C CYS A 731 5.87 8.20 -6.66
N ILE A 732 6.30 7.23 -7.47
CA ILE A 732 6.00 5.82 -7.30
C ILE A 732 7.32 5.07 -7.09
N PHE A 733 7.32 4.11 -6.17
CA PHE A 733 8.42 3.19 -5.92
C PHE A 733 7.97 1.75 -6.15
N LEU A 734 8.65 1.03 -7.03
CA LEU A 734 8.49 -0.42 -7.21
C LEU A 734 9.32 -1.11 -6.13
N CYS A 735 8.62 -1.67 -5.15
CA CYS A 735 9.23 -2.23 -3.94
C CYS A 735 9.17 -3.76 -3.89
N ALA A 736 8.18 -4.38 -4.55
CA ALA A 736 7.98 -5.83 -4.53
C ALA A 736 7.29 -6.35 -5.81
N SER A 737 7.29 -7.67 -6.02
CA SER A 737 6.40 -8.37 -6.96
C SER A 737 5.33 -9.17 -6.26
N GLU A 738 4.19 -9.35 -6.93
CA GLU A 738 3.11 -10.23 -6.51
C GLU A 738 2.26 -10.67 -7.71
N GLY A 739 2.13 -11.98 -7.91
CA GLY A 739 1.32 -12.57 -8.99
C GLY A 739 1.74 -12.13 -10.41
N GLY A 740 3.04 -11.92 -10.66
CA GLY A 740 3.57 -11.48 -11.96
C GLY A 740 3.46 -9.98 -12.24
N MET A 741 2.95 -9.20 -11.28
CA MET A 741 2.86 -7.73 -11.32
C MET A 741 3.76 -7.10 -10.25
N GLN A 742 4.06 -5.82 -10.41
CA GLN A 742 4.90 -5.05 -9.50
C GLN A 742 4.02 -4.25 -8.53
N ARG A 743 4.35 -4.32 -7.23
CA ARG A 743 3.74 -3.48 -6.18
C ARG A 743 4.41 -2.10 -6.20
N ALA A 744 3.64 -1.14 -6.69
CA ALA A 744 4.02 0.25 -6.88
C ALA A 744 3.49 1.09 -5.72
N VAL A 745 4.36 1.39 -4.75
CA VAL A 745 4.04 2.24 -3.60
C VAL A 745 4.06 3.70 -4.06
N ALA A 746 2.88 4.31 -4.15
CA ALA A 746 2.74 5.70 -4.56
C ALA A 746 2.78 6.61 -3.34
N CYS A 747 3.71 7.55 -3.30
CA CYS A 747 3.99 8.36 -2.13
C CYS A 747 3.80 9.86 -2.36
N SER A 748 3.27 10.56 -1.37
CA SER A 748 3.36 12.02 -1.28
C SER A 748 4.65 12.44 -0.58
N TYR A 749 5.24 13.55 -1.02
CA TYR A 749 6.47 14.05 -0.44
C TYR A 749 6.20 15.08 0.68
N ASP A 750 6.64 14.77 1.89
CA ASP A 750 6.82 15.74 2.95
C ASP A 750 8.26 16.27 2.95
N TRP A 751 8.43 17.41 2.29
CA TRP A 751 9.71 18.07 2.11
C TRP A 751 10.30 18.64 3.41
N THR A 752 9.49 18.84 4.45
CA THR A 752 9.94 19.37 5.74
C THR A 752 10.78 18.36 6.51
N THR A 753 10.43 17.08 6.41
CA THR A 753 11.13 15.95 7.06
C THR A 753 11.91 15.08 6.08
N GLN A 754 11.86 15.41 4.79
CA GLN A 754 12.36 14.59 3.68
C GLN A 754 11.74 13.18 3.62
N THR A 755 10.48 13.04 4.02
CA THR A 755 9.78 11.75 4.11
C THR A 755 8.83 11.55 2.94
N MET A 756 8.85 10.36 2.35
CA MET A 756 7.86 9.88 1.38
C MET A 756 6.76 9.14 2.14
N TYR A 757 5.54 9.67 2.20
CA TYR A 757 4.43 8.99 2.86
C TYR A 757 3.63 8.18 1.84
N ARG A 758 3.37 6.90 2.14
CA ARG A 758 2.53 6.05 1.31
C ARG A 758 1.11 6.61 1.27
N GLU A 759 0.63 6.93 0.08
CA GLU A 759 -0.76 7.37 -0.15
C GLU A 759 -1.61 6.22 -0.69
N THR A 760 -1.03 5.38 -1.54
CA THR A 760 -1.68 4.18 -2.08
C THR A 760 -0.64 3.16 -2.56
N VAL A 761 -1.09 1.95 -2.89
CA VAL A 761 -0.28 0.95 -3.59
C VAL A 761 -1.03 0.49 -4.82
N LEU A 762 -0.37 0.60 -5.97
CA LEU A 762 -0.87 0.20 -7.28
C LEU A 762 -0.17 -1.07 -7.76
N ARG A 763 -0.75 -1.74 -8.75
CA ARG A 763 -0.13 -2.86 -9.45
C ARG A 763 0.27 -2.41 -10.85
N MET A 764 1.56 -2.54 -11.17
CA MET A 764 2.11 -2.15 -12.48
C MET A 764 2.69 -3.36 -13.22
N PRO A 765 2.69 -3.36 -14.57
CA PRO A 765 3.31 -4.43 -15.34
C PRO A 765 4.81 -4.57 -15.06
N THR A 766 5.31 -5.81 -15.10
CA THR A 766 6.73 -6.14 -14.86
C THR A 766 7.69 -5.44 -15.83
N THR A 767 7.23 -5.10 -17.03
CA THR A 767 8.03 -4.34 -18.01
C THR A 767 8.40 -2.94 -17.52
N ALA A 768 7.60 -2.33 -16.63
CA ALA A 768 7.89 -1.01 -16.06
C ALA A 768 9.18 -1.01 -15.22
N LEU A 769 9.51 -2.13 -14.56
CA LEU A 769 10.69 -2.28 -13.71
C LEU A 769 12.00 -1.99 -14.47
N ASN A 770 12.06 -2.37 -15.75
CA ASN A 770 13.25 -2.22 -16.59
C ASN A 770 13.46 -0.79 -17.10
N ARG A 771 12.48 0.10 -16.92
CA ARG A 771 12.49 1.49 -17.39
C ARG A 771 12.55 2.51 -16.25
N MET A 772 12.66 2.05 -14.99
CA MET A 772 12.80 2.90 -13.80
C MET A 772 14.21 2.79 -13.21
N ASP A 773 14.73 3.93 -12.75
CA ASP A 773 16.03 4.03 -12.10
C ASP A 773 15.95 3.63 -10.62
N ARG A 774 17.08 3.17 -10.08
CA ARG A 774 17.21 2.92 -8.64
C ARG A 774 17.27 4.24 -7.90
N VAL A 775 16.49 4.35 -6.82
CA VAL A 775 16.53 5.51 -5.93
C VAL A 775 17.43 5.15 -4.75
N PRO A 776 18.41 6.01 -4.40
CA PRO A 776 19.23 5.78 -3.21
C PRO A 776 18.35 5.84 -1.96
N ARG A 777 18.90 5.34 -0.83
CA ARG A 777 18.28 5.36 0.50
C ARG A 777 17.32 6.53 0.72
N PHE A 778 16.03 6.22 0.84
CA PHE A 778 14.97 7.20 1.05
C PHE A 778 14.10 6.89 2.25
N ARG A 779 13.70 7.94 2.95
CA ARG A 779 12.85 7.84 4.13
C ARG A 779 11.40 7.68 3.69
N VAL A 780 10.74 6.65 4.20
CA VAL A 780 9.32 6.34 3.95
C VAL A 780 8.53 6.29 5.26
N GLY A 781 7.29 6.75 5.23
CA GLY A 781 6.32 6.64 6.32
C GLY A 781 5.03 5.99 5.86
N ILE A 782 4.35 5.30 6.77
CA ILE A 782 3.10 4.57 6.46
C ILE A 782 1.91 5.53 6.41
N GLN A 783 1.80 6.40 7.41
CA GLN A 783 0.71 7.36 7.53
C GLN A 783 1.29 8.75 7.72
N ARG A 784 0.81 9.69 6.91
CA ARG A 784 1.22 11.09 7.02
C ARG A 784 0.48 11.75 8.18
N PRO A 785 1.17 12.45 9.10
CA PRO A 785 0.50 13.25 10.12
C PRO A 785 -0.44 14.28 9.48
N GLU A 786 -1.67 14.37 10.00
CA GLU A 786 -2.59 15.42 9.59
C GLU A 786 -2.08 16.77 10.09
N MET A 787 -2.03 17.74 9.19
CA MET A 787 -1.60 19.10 9.52
C MET A 787 -2.85 19.99 9.53
N PRO A 788 -3.06 20.79 10.60
CA PRO A 788 -4.22 21.66 10.67
C PRO A 788 -4.23 22.62 9.48
N SER A 789 -5.40 22.79 8.89
CA SER A 789 -5.60 23.63 7.71
C SER A 789 -6.87 24.45 7.86
N ARG A 790 -6.86 25.65 7.28
CA ARG A 790 -7.99 26.58 7.30
C ARG A 790 -8.36 27.06 5.91
N PRO A 791 -9.64 27.40 5.68
CA PRO A 791 -10.05 28.04 4.44
C PRO A 791 -9.36 29.40 4.31
N VAL A 792 -8.95 29.73 3.09
CA VAL A 792 -8.42 31.04 2.75
C VAL A 792 -9.59 32.01 2.70
N ALA A 793 -9.65 32.95 3.64
CA ALA A 793 -10.69 33.98 3.66
C ALA A 793 -10.74 34.68 2.28
N PRO A 794 -11.93 34.88 1.70
CA PRO A 794 -12.05 35.69 0.50
C PRO A 794 -11.51 37.07 0.86
N ALA A 795 -10.57 37.58 0.07
CA ALA A 795 -10.05 38.93 0.27
C ALA A 795 -11.24 39.90 0.25
N VAL A 796 -11.60 40.45 1.41
CA VAL A 796 -12.54 41.55 1.53
C VAL A 796 -11.98 42.66 0.65
N ALA A 797 -12.76 43.11 -0.33
CA ALA A 797 -12.39 44.26 -1.14
C ALA A 797 -12.13 45.41 -0.18
N GLY A 798 -10.87 45.79 -0.04
CA GLY A 798 -10.51 47.04 0.63
C GLY A 798 -11.20 48.16 -0.13
N ALA A 799 -12.12 48.84 0.55
CA ALA A 799 -12.57 50.15 0.16
C ALA A 799 -11.31 51.01 -0.06
N ALA A 800 -11.14 51.47 -1.30
CA ALA A 800 -10.15 52.49 -1.60
C ALA A 800 -10.52 53.74 -0.79
N VAL A 801 -9.55 54.25 -0.04
CA VAL A 801 -9.50 55.65 0.41
C VAL A 801 -8.56 56.37 -0.55
#